data_AF-A0A915AYA0-F1
#
_entry.id   AF-A0A915AYA0-F1
#
_cell.length_a   1.000
_cell.length_b   1.000
_cell.length_c   1.000
_cell.angle_alpha   90.00
_cell.angle_beta   90.00
_cell.angle_gamma   90.00
#
_symmetry.space_group_name_H-M   'P 1'
#
loop_
_entity.id
_entity.type
_entity.pdbx_description
1 polymer ?
#
loop_
_entity_poly.entity_id
_entity_poly.type
_entity_poly.pdbx_seq_one_letter_code
_entity_poly.pdbx_strand_id
1 'polypeptide(L)'
;MMLTQQQLLKESFQKIGHTLKRDRAGDRLSASLASNMMTASSFTVGPSGVKRPRLTAGITSAELGERAAKFSTRDAVRLLEEALKSWDAGDRQTGSQRVREFSVGHLCALPSSHTECASLLLQLAAACRSIETSEACLRYTLRLMETAPSMSEFWRTVFPRIVDDEKRKDYGIAKRFALDGSVLSIFQLAVSNGLLSDSQLEVAREVAGRSLYSDDCERRIAAIHFYMAYIVGDGGPRNQEEILAMERLLCDLCEDRDSRVRYAAIRGLSSLSKSTKSLSFYIYSVAKKLSGNTEKFVRIEALRILKDFADRIPETEVKGRNNVELRLVDDAFSVVCHAINDIEVLVRAEAAKLLGSFEQVSDCFLDQTLDKKLLNAMRMSKTWQSASRRPQQWNVRRERYAASTEWSTGKKLGEDVPAEEVEDEQASIIPTGACGALITALEDEFMVVRQAGVYSLGRLAADRSFLAAAAIDNLSDMFNDEIEEVRLDAIYALTPLVVHGVLHKEQLDTMLTVLDDALPDSREALRVLLMKATMDSPECMEDTVRALLNCLRRFPIDESSIFRCLGDLGRRHGSFVQPLVVGLLGLNPMFEITEPELDDSTYMAKLMLILNAASVHEPLCSLLPEFVVRHYRYLRSSMPDLIPFVKKLSDGEMADVDDSSRITKKKAVRRETLSLLESLYEKICDACGMDSYKERTAMLKRLVSDFDGLCIADCSIAGTACFVANLIRLLVHYDLVLQKLSCFGDFESVLSIVDEALEMVEHGENEFCSVDTAVVGLLAEYRFRLRVLRVAAQLDIDPRAYVNVSEVLSSEIDSLKERLTALDTVPTTATALIVARIAEQIDQSVEKKFIGGRSIVAAFQPGGLTPPEKLASFSSIATKWVEIVEPTEAFKDPIRFRAGLPLGVLFNILLHNFNEEDVENFRIKIAYSTLRYVLFRPRKMDMKSVPMQGHRFLGHVLIESNVWSTAGVVRISCVLLIPQRKQVCLERGNHTDGPSGQRRESTVTKYVSLRESPFS
;
A
#
# COMPACT_ATOMS: atom_id res chain seq x y z
N MET A 1 -32.49 31.89 -45.70
CA MET A 1 -31.53 32.98 -45.96
C MET A 1 -30.22 32.64 -45.26
N MET A 2 -29.12 32.55 -46.00
CA MET A 2 -27.78 32.63 -45.38
C MET A 2 -27.50 34.10 -45.00
N LEU A 3 -26.44 34.32 -44.20
CA LEU A 3 -25.88 35.63 -43.82
C LEU A 3 -26.79 36.52 -42.95
N THR A 4 -26.70 36.36 -41.63
CA THR A 4 -26.45 37.46 -40.66
C THR A 4 -26.41 36.93 -39.22
N GLN A 5 -25.25 36.48 -38.72
CA GLN A 5 -24.93 36.49 -37.28
C GLN A 5 -23.44 36.23 -36.93
N GLN A 6 -22.50 36.59 -37.80
CA GLN A 6 -21.06 36.36 -37.57
C GLN A 6 -20.26 37.65 -37.27
N GLN A 7 -20.91 38.65 -36.64
CA GLN A 7 -20.34 40.00 -36.49
C GLN A 7 -20.64 40.70 -35.14
N LEU A 8 -20.99 39.96 -34.08
CA LEU A 8 -21.27 40.49 -32.73
C LEU A 8 -20.55 39.72 -31.60
N LEU A 9 -19.33 39.25 -31.85
CA LEU A 9 -18.50 38.52 -30.86
C LEU A 9 -17.06 39.05 -30.81
N LYS A 10 -16.88 40.38 -30.97
CA LYS A 10 -15.57 41.06 -30.92
C LYS A 10 -15.50 42.26 -29.96
N GLU A 11 -16.55 42.54 -29.19
CA GLU A 11 -16.62 43.70 -28.29
C GLU A 11 -17.16 43.35 -26.89
N SER A 12 -16.43 42.54 -26.12
CA SER A 12 -16.75 42.32 -24.70
C SER A 12 -15.57 41.91 -23.77
N PHE A 13 -14.31 42.02 -24.21
CA PHE A 13 -13.14 41.81 -23.32
C PHE A 13 -12.06 42.89 -23.51
N GLN A 14 -12.35 44.10 -23.05
CA GLN A 14 -11.36 45.12 -22.69
C GLN A 14 -11.86 45.99 -21.53
N LYS A 15 -10.91 46.42 -20.66
CA LYS A 15 -11.05 46.91 -19.27
C LYS A 15 -11.09 45.73 -18.29
N ILE A 16 -10.18 45.62 -17.31
CA ILE A 16 -9.40 46.65 -16.59
C ILE A 16 -7.89 46.33 -16.59
N GLY A 17 -7.03 47.33 -16.86
CA GLY A 17 -5.59 47.32 -16.50
C GLY A 17 -5.39 48.09 -15.18
N HIS A 18 -4.37 47.86 -14.36
CA HIS A 18 -2.93 48.18 -14.50
C HIS A 18 -2.24 47.66 -13.19
N THR A 19 -0.92 47.56 -12.98
CA THR A 19 0.23 48.31 -13.53
C THR A 19 1.54 47.53 -13.33
N LEU A 20 2.39 47.45 -14.36
CA LEU A 20 3.83 47.14 -14.22
C LEU A 20 4.65 48.11 -15.08
N LYS A 21 5.76 48.62 -14.52
CA LYS A 21 6.83 49.48 -15.08
C LYS A 21 8.08 49.13 -14.25
N ARG A 22 9.34 49.07 -14.70
CA ARG A 22 10.10 49.39 -15.93
C ARG A 22 11.49 48.73 -15.80
N ASP A 23 12.41 48.60 -16.77
CA ASP A 23 12.47 48.69 -18.24
C ASP A 23 13.69 47.80 -18.65
N ARG A 24 13.71 47.12 -19.81
CA ARG A 24 14.59 47.37 -21.00
C ARG A 24 16.10 47.62 -20.77
N ALA A 25 17.04 47.22 -21.63
CA ALA A 25 17.06 46.30 -22.79
C ALA A 25 18.52 46.13 -23.34
N GLY A 26 18.76 45.15 -24.22
CA GLY A 26 19.99 45.00 -25.04
C GLY A 26 20.85 43.77 -24.67
N ASP A 27 21.51 43.06 -25.60
CA ASP A 27 21.46 43.14 -27.08
C ASP A 27 21.88 41.78 -27.71
N ARG A 28 21.78 41.63 -29.04
CA ARG A 28 22.07 40.40 -29.80
C ARG A 28 23.58 40.10 -29.93
N LEU A 29 23.97 38.82 -30.02
CA LEU A 29 24.72 38.24 -31.17
C LEU A 29 25.05 36.73 -31.00
N SER A 30 25.73 36.17 -32.00
CA SER A 30 25.76 34.76 -32.40
C SER A 30 27.06 33.99 -32.11
N ALA A 31 26.95 32.65 -32.20
CA ALA A 31 27.96 31.69 -32.70
C ALA A 31 29.00 31.03 -31.74
N SER A 32 28.82 29.71 -31.58
CA SER A 32 29.80 28.62 -31.80
C SER A 32 31.08 28.44 -30.95
N LEU A 33 31.34 27.14 -30.66
CA LEU A 33 32.64 26.45 -30.52
C LEU A 33 33.44 26.52 -29.19
N ALA A 34 33.28 25.43 -28.43
CA ALA A 34 34.34 24.46 -28.07
C ALA A 34 35.64 24.88 -27.30
N SER A 35 35.69 24.38 -26.07
CA SER A 35 36.84 23.67 -25.43
C SER A 35 37.95 24.46 -24.68
N ASN A 36 38.47 23.73 -23.67
CA ASN A 36 39.83 23.74 -23.12
C ASN A 36 40.25 24.70 -21.97
N MET A 37 40.47 24.05 -20.82
CA MET A 37 41.68 24.09 -19.97
C MET A 37 42.03 25.32 -19.10
N MET A 38 41.83 25.12 -17.79
CA MET A 38 42.82 25.19 -16.69
C MET A 38 43.64 26.46 -16.36
N THR A 39 43.84 26.63 -15.04
CA THR A 39 44.94 27.38 -14.33
C THR A 39 44.96 28.92 -14.44
N ALA A 40 45.34 29.70 -13.41
CA ALA A 40 45.57 29.46 -11.97
C ALA A 40 45.70 30.79 -11.19
N SER A 41 45.73 30.73 -9.83
CA SER A 41 46.42 31.66 -8.89
C SER A 41 45.98 33.15 -8.82
N SER A 42 46.13 33.91 -7.72
CA SER A 42 46.49 33.66 -6.30
C SER A 42 46.36 34.96 -5.48
N PHE A 43 46.28 34.88 -4.14
CA PHE A 43 46.87 35.77 -3.09
C PHE A 43 46.11 35.48 -1.76
N THR A 44 46.58 34.55 -0.91
CA THR A 44 47.33 34.80 0.36
C THR A 44 46.73 35.92 1.24
N VAL A 45 46.46 35.73 2.54
CA VAL A 45 47.38 35.34 3.64
C VAL A 45 46.62 34.62 4.78
N GLY A 46 47.29 33.72 5.54
CA GLY A 46 46.73 33.05 6.74
C GLY A 46 47.00 33.81 8.06
N PRO A 47 46.50 33.34 9.23
CA PRO A 47 47.16 32.18 9.85
C PRO A 47 46.27 31.15 10.61
N SER A 48 46.90 29.99 10.84
CA SER A 48 46.65 28.90 11.82
C SER A 48 45.43 28.89 12.76
N GLY A 49 44.74 27.73 12.82
CA GLY A 49 43.94 27.33 14.00
C GLY A 49 42.94 26.19 13.78
N VAL A 50 43.28 24.97 14.23
CA VAL A 50 42.38 23.83 14.55
C VAL A 50 41.23 23.52 13.55
N LYS A 51 41.45 22.58 12.62
CA LYS A 51 40.36 21.98 11.82
C LYS A 51 39.69 20.82 12.58
N ARG A 52 38.38 20.93 12.76
CA ARG A 52 37.48 19.84 13.18
C ARG A 52 37.64 18.63 12.21
N PRO A 53 37.68 17.38 12.68
CA PRO A 53 37.49 16.23 11.79
C PRO A 53 36.08 16.27 11.22
N ARG A 54 35.94 15.88 9.95
CA ARG A 54 34.65 15.87 9.23
C ARG A 54 33.81 14.68 9.69
N LEU A 55 32.51 14.90 9.78
CA LEU A 55 31.49 13.89 10.00
C LEU A 55 31.56 12.83 8.89
N THR A 56 31.87 11.58 9.23
CA THR A 56 31.47 10.41 8.45
C THR A 56 30.11 9.97 8.97
N ALA A 57 29.05 10.28 8.22
CA ALA A 57 27.73 9.71 8.48
C ALA A 57 27.78 8.18 8.22
N GLY A 58 27.02 7.41 9.01
CA GLY A 58 26.89 5.98 8.77
C GLY A 58 26.26 5.71 7.41
N ILE A 59 26.91 4.88 6.60
CA ILE A 59 26.41 4.50 5.28
C ILE A 59 25.18 3.61 5.49
N THR A 60 24.01 4.16 5.24
CA THR A 60 22.79 3.37 5.05
C THR A 60 22.91 2.58 3.75
N SER A 61 22.27 1.41 3.68
CA SER A 61 22.39 0.47 2.54
C SER A 61 21.75 0.96 1.22
N ALA A 62 21.46 2.26 1.10
CA ALA A 62 20.79 2.90 -0.04
C ALA A 62 21.67 3.88 -0.84
N GLU A 63 22.90 4.22 -0.39
CA GLU A 63 23.79 5.18 -1.07
C GLU A 63 24.98 4.54 -1.83
N LEU A 64 24.90 3.25 -2.16
CA LEU A 64 25.75 2.64 -3.18
C LEU A 64 25.13 2.88 -4.57
N GLY A 65 25.38 4.05 -5.14
CA GLY A 65 24.96 4.38 -6.50
C GLY A 65 25.43 3.33 -7.51
N GLU A 66 24.51 2.84 -8.35
CA GLU A 66 24.72 1.73 -9.28
C GLU A 66 25.78 2.04 -10.36
N ARG A 67 27.05 1.82 -10.00
CA ARG A 67 28.03 1.35 -10.98
C ARG A 67 27.99 -0.16 -10.97
N ALA A 68 27.34 -0.74 -11.98
CA ALA A 68 27.32 -2.18 -12.21
C ALA A 68 28.76 -2.74 -12.17
N ALA A 69 29.10 -3.41 -11.07
CA ALA A 69 30.40 -4.04 -10.93
C ALA A 69 30.48 -5.19 -11.94
N LYS A 70 31.51 -5.18 -12.79
CA LYS A 70 31.75 -6.27 -13.74
C LYS A 70 31.95 -7.56 -12.93
N PHE A 71 31.03 -8.50 -13.08
CA PHE A 71 31.10 -9.80 -12.41
C PHE A 71 32.41 -10.51 -12.78
N SER A 72 33.11 -11.00 -11.76
CA SER A 72 34.21 -11.95 -11.96
C SER A 72 33.59 -13.32 -12.22
N THR A 73 33.88 -13.94 -13.36
CA THR A 73 33.39 -15.29 -13.71
C THR A 73 34.23 -16.39 -13.02
N ARG A 74 34.78 -16.10 -11.84
CA ARG A 74 35.75 -16.96 -11.13
C ARG A 74 35.09 -17.65 -9.95
N ASP A 75 35.51 -18.89 -9.72
CA ASP A 75 35.16 -19.66 -8.53
C ASP A 75 35.65 -18.96 -7.26
N ALA A 76 34.75 -18.82 -6.29
CA ALA A 76 34.95 -18.03 -5.07
C ALA A 76 35.97 -18.68 -4.12
N VAL A 77 36.00 -20.02 -4.03
CA VAL A 77 36.96 -20.75 -3.18
C VAL A 77 38.38 -20.51 -3.69
N ARG A 78 38.61 -20.73 -4.99
CA ARG A 78 39.90 -20.48 -5.65
C ARG A 78 40.37 -19.04 -5.51
N LEU A 79 39.46 -18.07 -5.61
CA LEU A 79 39.78 -16.64 -5.46
C LEU A 79 40.24 -16.29 -4.03
N LEU A 80 39.65 -16.94 -3.01
CA LEU A 80 40.10 -16.79 -1.62
C LEU A 80 41.41 -17.55 -1.34
N GLU A 81 41.63 -18.71 -1.95
CA GLU A 81 42.94 -19.39 -1.91
C GLU A 81 44.05 -18.56 -2.57
N GLU A 82 43.79 -17.97 -3.74
CA GLU A 82 44.72 -17.05 -4.42
C GLU A 82 45.07 -15.86 -3.51
N ALA A 83 44.07 -15.30 -2.82
CA ALA A 83 44.28 -14.23 -1.85
C ALA A 83 45.19 -14.66 -0.70
N LEU A 84 44.95 -15.86 -0.13
CA LEU A 84 45.73 -16.39 1.01
C LEU A 84 47.16 -16.72 0.60
N LYS A 85 47.34 -17.41 -0.53
CA LYS A 85 48.66 -17.72 -1.14
C LYS A 85 49.46 -16.45 -1.45
N SER A 86 48.80 -15.40 -1.97
CA SER A 86 49.43 -14.10 -2.20
C SER A 86 49.87 -13.44 -0.89
N TRP A 87 49.07 -13.58 0.18
CA TRP A 87 49.38 -13.01 1.48
C TRP A 87 50.53 -13.71 2.19
N ASP A 88 50.60 -15.05 2.12
CA ASP A 88 51.71 -15.86 2.62
C ASP A 88 53.00 -15.62 1.82
N ALA A 89 52.89 -15.38 0.51
CA ALA A 89 54.01 -14.93 -0.33
C ALA A 89 54.44 -13.47 -0.09
N GLY A 90 53.69 -12.71 0.73
CA GLY A 90 53.98 -11.32 1.09
C GLY A 90 53.42 -10.25 0.14
N ASP A 91 52.75 -10.63 -0.95
CA ASP A 91 52.09 -9.70 -1.87
C ASP A 91 50.72 -9.26 -1.33
N ARG A 92 50.78 -8.26 -0.46
CA ARG A 92 49.61 -7.65 0.19
C ARG A 92 48.73 -6.87 -0.79
N GLN A 93 49.28 -6.34 -1.89
CA GLN A 93 48.48 -5.56 -2.85
C GLN A 93 47.58 -6.48 -3.66
N THR A 94 48.13 -7.55 -4.23
CA THR A 94 47.35 -8.55 -4.97
C THR A 94 46.36 -9.26 -4.03
N GLY A 95 46.78 -9.63 -2.81
CA GLY A 95 45.88 -10.20 -1.81
C GLY A 95 44.70 -9.29 -1.45
N SER A 96 44.96 -7.99 -1.20
CA SER A 96 43.89 -7.00 -0.92
C SER A 96 43.03 -6.67 -2.14
N GLN A 97 43.53 -6.88 -3.36
CA GLN A 97 42.72 -6.79 -4.56
C GLN A 97 41.79 -7.99 -4.67
N ARG A 98 42.28 -9.22 -4.47
CA ARG A 98 41.44 -10.43 -4.50
C ARG A 98 40.32 -10.40 -3.46
N VAL A 99 40.59 -9.98 -2.22
CA VAL A 99 39.52 -9.80 -1.20
C VAL A 99 38.49 -8.74 -1.59
N ARG A 100 38.83 -7.75 -2.43
CA ARG A 100 37.87 -6.77 -2.98
C ARG A 100 37.16 -7.24 -4.25
N GLU A 101 37.72 -8.22 -4.97
CA GLU A 101 37.06 -8.90 -6.09
C GLU A 101 35.99 -9.90 -5.58
N PHE A 102 36.18 -10.47 -4.37
CA PHE A 102 35.13 -11.17 -3.65
C PHE A 102 34.00 -10.20 -3.27
N SER A 103 32.79 -10.47 -3.77
CA SER A 103 31.65 -9.54 -3.70
C SER A 103 30.36 -10.26 -3.26
N VAL A 104 29.37 -9.49 -2.79
CA VAL A 104 28.05 -10.01 -2.39
C VAL A 104 27.37 -10.84 -3.49
N GLY A 105 27.64 -10.54 -4.76
CA GLY A 105 27.13 -11.31 -5.90
C GLY A 105 27.66 -12.74 -5.99
N HIS A 106 28.84 -13.04 -5.43
CA HIS A 106 29.35 -14.40 -5.33
C HIS A 106 28.57 -15.21 -4.27
N LEU A 107 28.06 -14.56 -3.22
CA LEU A 107 27.32 -15.22 -2.14
C LEU A 107 26.01 -15.86 -2.63
N CYS A 108 25.37 -15.23 -3.62
CA CYS A 108 24.16 -15.75 -4.26
C CYS A 108 24.40 -17.00 -5.14
N ALA A 109 25.66 -17.37 -5.39
CA ALA A 109 26.07 -18.44 -6.30
C ALA A 109 26.76 -19.63 -5.59
N LEU A 110 26.72 -19.70 -4.25
CA LEU A 110 27.35 -20.76 -3.44
C LEU A 110 26.30 -21.75 -2.92
N PRO A 111 25.95 -22.83 -3.64
CA PRO A 111 24.97 -23.80 -3.13
C PRO A 111 25.50 -24.66 -1.97
N SER A 112 26.82 -24.82 -1.79
CA SER A 112 27.39 -25.80 -0.85
C SER A 112 28.71 -25.44 -0.14
N SER A 113 29.48 -24.45 -0.61
CA SER A 113 30.84 -24.15 -0.11
C SER A 113 30.92 -23.04 0.97
N HIS A 114 29.80 -22.71 1.63
CA HIS A 114 29.70 -21.66 2.64
C HIS A 114 30.74 -21.77 3.78
N THR A 115 30.89 -22.97 4.35
CA THR A 115 31.81 -23.24 5.48
C THR A 115 33.28 -23.16 5.08
N GLU A 116 33.61 -23.61 3.87
CA GLU A 116 34.96 -23.53 3.30
C GLU A 116 35.37 -22.07 3.05
N CYS A 117 34.52 -21.29 2.37
CA CYS A 117 34.74 -19.85 2.17
C CYS A 117 34.89 -19.09 3.51
N ALA A 118 34.04 -19.38 4.50
CA ALA A 118 34.14 -18.77 5.83
C ALA A 118 35.47 -19.13 6.53
N SER A 119 35.94 -20.37 6.40
CA SER A 119 37.23 -20.78 6.96
C SER A 119 38.42 -20.04 6.33
N LEU A 120 38.42 -19.86 5.00
CA LEU A 120 39.46 -19.11 4.27
C LEU A 120 39.41 -17.62 4.62
N LEU A 121 38.21 -17.03 4.74
CA LEU A 121 38.03 -15.62 5.15
C LEU A 121 38.54 -15.37 6.58
N LEU A 122 38.34 -16.30 7.52
CA LEU A 122 38.86 -16.20 8.88
C LEU A 122 40.38 -16.38 8.93
N GLN A 123 40.95 -17.32 8.17
CA GLN A 123 42.40 -17.45 8.01
C GLN A 123 43.04 -16.18 7.43
N LEU A 124 42.41 -15.61 6.39
CA LEU A 124 42.79 -14.31 5.84
C LEU A 124 42.70 -13.20 6.90
N ALA A 125 41.62 -13.13 7.68
CA ALA A 125 41.43 -12.12 8.71
C ALA A 125 42.50 -12.18 9.81
N ALA A 126 42.96 -13.38 10.18
CA ALA A 126 44.06 -13.61 11.12
C ALA A 126 45.46 -13.31 10.52
N ALA A 127 45.68 -13.63 9.24
CA ALA A 127 46.94 -13.35 8.54
C ALA A 127 47.12 -11.86 8.16
N CYS A 128 46.00 -11.14 7.94
CA CYS A 128 45.98 -9.73 7.60
C CYS A 128 46.38 -8.84 8.78
N ARG A 129 47.46 -8.06 8.62
CA ARG A 129 47.81 -6.97 9.57
C ARG A 129 47.02 -5.68 9.36
N SER A 130 46.37 -5.50 8.21
CA SER A 130 45.44 -4.38 8.01
C SER A 130 44.14 -4.64 8.79
N ILE A 131 43.56 -3.58 9.35
CA ILE A 131 42.29 -3.66 10.08
C ILE A 131 41.14 -3.73 9.06
N GLU A 132 41.13 -2.84 8.06
CA GLU A 132 40.11 -2.74 7.01
C GLU A 132 39.87 -4.06 6.26
N THR A 133 40.93 -4.81 5.96
CA THR A 133 40.80 -6.10 5.24
C THR A 133 40.32 -7.21 6.17
N SER A 134 40.76 -7.24 7.43
CA SER A 134 40.23 -8.17 8.43
C SER A 134 38.75 -7.92 8.72
N GLU A 135 38.32 -6.65 8.83
CA GLU A 135 36.90 -6.28 8.97
C GLU A 135 36.07 -6.63 7.73
N ALA A 136 36.63 -6.45 6.52
CA ALA A 136 35.95 -6.87 5.29
C ALA A 136 35.74 -8.40 5.28
N CYS A 137 36.77 -9.17 5.61
CA CYS A 137 36.64 -10.63 5.75
C CYS A 137 35.60 -11.03 6.80
N LEU A 138 35.60 -10.40 7.99
CA LEU A 138 34.61 -10.70 9.04
C LEU A 138 33.18 -10.33 8.62
N ARG A 139 32.98 -9.21 7.92
CA ARG A 139 31.66 -8.85 7.35
C ARG A 139 31.19 -9.84 6.27
N TYR A 140 32.11 -10.37 5.46
CA TYR A 140 31.78 -11.42 4.50
C TYR A 140 31.46 -12.75 5.20
N THR A 141 32.17 -13.12 6.26
CA THR A 141 31.84 -14.28 7.10
C THR A 141 30.47 -14.13 7.78
N LEU A 142 30.13 -12.95 8.29
CA LEU A 142 28.79 -12.65 8.82
C LEU A 142 27.70 -12.85 7.75
N ARG A 143 27.91 -12.32 6.54
CA ARG A 143 26.92 -12.47 5.45
C ARG A 143 26.80 -13.91 4.95
N LEU A 144 27.88 -14.69 4.95
CA LEU A 144 27.85 -16.14 4.69
C LEU A 144 27.08 -16.91 5.77
N MET A 145 27.14 -16.46 7.02
CA MET A 145 26.37 -17.05 8.13
C MET A 145 24.86 -16.85 7.92
N GLU A 146 24.45 -15.65 7.52
CA GLU A 146 23.05 -15.33 7.20
C GLU A 146 22.46 -16.13 6.02
N THR A 147 23.29 -16.61 5.09
CA THR A 147 22.85 -17.39 3.91
C THR A 147 23.10 -18.88 4.01
N ALA A 148 23.73 -19.38 5.09
CA ALA A 148 24.11 -20.77 5.22
C ALA A 148 22.89 -21.70 5.42
N PRO A 149 22.85 -22.88 4.76
CA PRO A 149 21.74 -23.83 4.91
C PRO A 149 21.70 -24.53 6.29
N SER A 150 22.81 -24.50 7.05
CA SER A 150 22.93 -25.09 8.38
C SER A 150 23.75 -24.18 9.29
N MET A 151 23.06 -23.32 10.04
CA MET A 151 23.67 -22.31 10.92
C MET A 151 24.52 -22.93 12.05
N SER A 152 24.09 -24.08 12.59
CA SER A 152 24.76 -24.76 13.71
C SER A 152 26.05 -25.47 13.30
N GLU A 153 26.09 -26.05 12.10
CA GLU A 153 27.31 -26.62 11.52
C GLU A 153 28.31 -25.53 11.14
N PHE A 154 27.83 -24.44 10.54
CA PHE A 154 28.64 -23.26 10.23
C PHE A 154 29.27 -22.66 11.50
N TRP A 155 28.50 -22.52 12.58
CA TRP A 155 28.99 -22.03 13.87
C TRP A 155 30.11 -22.90 14.44
N ARG A 156 29.97 -24.24 14.35
CA ARG A 156 30.99 -25.21 14.81
C ARG A 156 32.33 -25.04 14.08
N THR A 157 32.33 -24.63 12.81
CA THR A 157 33.55 -24.32 12.04
C THR A 157 34.11 -22.94 12.35
N VAL A 158 33.24 -21.94 12.55
CA VAL A 158 33.63 -20.52 12.71
C VAL A 158 34.14 -20.19 14.11
N PHE A 159 33.44 -20.59 15.17
CA PHE A 159 33.80 -20.21 16.54
C PHE A 159 35.25 -20.57 16.92
N PRO A 160 35.75 -21.81 16.68
CA PRO A 160 37.13 -22.15 17.03
C PRO A 160 38.16 -21.27 16.32
N ARG A 161 37.87 -20.77 15.11
CA ARG A 161 38.79 -19.92 14.33
C ARG A 161 38.79 -18.45 14.73
N ILE A 162 37.76 -17.98 15.44
CA ILE A 162 37.74 -16.64 16.05
C ILE A 162 38.58 -16.63 17.34
N VAL A 163 38.55 -17.74 18.09
CA VAL A 163 39.19 -17.89 19.41
C VAL A 163 40.60 -18.52 19.33
N ASP A 164 40.94 -19.20 18.22
CA ASP A 164 42.16 -20.01 18.04
C ASP A 164 43.46 -19.30 18.51
N ASP A 165 44.19 -19.94 19.42
CA ASP A 165 45.41 -19.40 20.05
C ASP A 165 46.69 -20.09 19.55
N GLU A 166 46.59 -20.93 18.51
CA GLU A 166 47.73 -21.67 17.98
C GLU A 166 48.77 -20.78 17.25
N LYS A 167 49.95 -20.67 17.88
CA LYS A 167 51.28 -20.40 17.29
C LYS A 167 51.66 -18.97 16.89
N ARG A 168 50.81 -17.95 16.99
CA ARG A 168 51.22 -16.52 16.85
C ARG A 168 50.60 -15.63 17.93
N LYS A 169 51.26 -15.56 19.08
CA LYS A 169 50.77 -15.00 20.36
C LYS A 169 50.18 -13.58 20.33
N ASP A 170 50.47 -12.77 19.31
CA ASP A 170 50.09 -11.35 19.26
C ASP A 170 49.03 -10.98 18.20
N TYR A 171 48.49 -11.95 17.44
CA TYR A 171 47.69 -11.66 16.22
C TYR A 171 46.32 -12.35 16.11
N GLY A 172 45.86 -13.08 17.15
CA GLY A 172 44.54 -13.73 17.15
C GLY A 172 43.38 -12.74 16.97
N ILE A 173 42.33 -13.15 16.25
CA ILE A 173 41.19 -12.28 15.90
C ILE A 173 40.53 -11.72 17.17
N ALA A 174 40.18 -12.57 18.14
CA ALA A 174 39.59 -12.18 19.42
C ALA A 174 40.53 -11.38 20.36
N LYS A 175 41.81 -11.21 20.02
CA LYS A 175 42.77 -10.39 20.79
C LYS A 175 42.98 -8.99 20.18
N ARG A 176 42.49 -8.74 18.96
CA ARG A 176 42.62 -7.44 18.26
C ARG A 176 41.43 -6.54 18.57
N PHE A 177 41.54 -5.68 19.59
CA PHE A 177 40.49 -4.73 20.00
C PHE A 177 39.84 -3.92 18.87
N ALA A 178 40.57 -3.66 17.78
CA ALA A 178 40.04 -2.96 16.60
C ALA A 178 38.96 -3.75 15.84
N LEU A 179 38.99 -5.08 15.90
CA LEU A 179 38.03 -5.96 15.22
C LEU A 179 36.79 -6.27 16.07
N ASP A 180 36.77 -5.86 17.34
CA ASP A 180 35.74 -6.27 18.31
C ASP A 180 34.33 -5.96 17.83
N GLY A 181 34.08 -4.86 17.11
CA GLY A 181 32.77 -4.55 16.54
C GLY A 181 32.28 -5.57 15.50
N SER A 182 33.19 -6.05 14.63
CA SER A 182 32.86 -7.10 13.65
C SER A 182 32.72 -8.48 14.31
N VAL A 183 33.54 -8.77 15.31
CA VAL A 183 33.48 -10.01 16.10
C VAL A 183 32.18 -10.08 16.92
N LEU A 184 31.78 -8.99 17.56
CA LEU A 184 30.53 -8.88 18.31
C LEU A 184 29.30 -8.97 17.41
N SER A 185 29.37 -8.50 16.16
CA SER A 185 28.29 -8.69 15.18
C SER A 185 28.07 -10.17 14.82
N ILE A 186 29.16 -10.95 14.70
CA ILE A 186 29.09 -12.41 14.51
C ILE A 186 28.53 -13.09 15.77
N PHE A 187 28.99 -12.71 16.96
CA PHE A 187 28.43 -13.23 18.21
C PHE A 187 26.95 -12.87 18.39
N GLN A 188 26.52 -11.66 18.04
CA GLN A 188 25.11 -11.23 18.09
C GLN A 188 24.21 -12.14 17.25
N LEU A 189 24.63 -12.50 16.03
CA LEU A 189 23.88 -13.42 15.17
C LEU A 189 23.84 -14.83 15.76
N ALA A 190 24.95 -15.32 16.33
CA ALA A 190 25.02 -16.61 17.00
C ALA A 190 24.13 -16.69 18.26
N VAL A 191 24.10 -15.63 19.08
CA VAL A 191 23.19 -15.47 20.23
C VAL A 191 21.74 -15.52 19.79
N SER A 192 21.37 -14.73 18.79
CA SER A 192 19.98 -14.59 18.33
C SER A 192 19.39 -15.91 17.80
N ASN A 193 20.25 -16.86 17.41
CA ASN A 193 19.88 -18.20 16.94
C ASN A 193 20.15 -19.31 17.96
N GLY A 194 20.47 -18.98 19.22
CA GLY A 194 20.65 -19.95 20.31
C GLY A 194 21.85 -20.90 20.16
N LEU A 195 22.91 -20.50 19.42
CA LEU A 195 24.01 -21.39 19.04
C LEU A 195 25.17 -21.46 20.05
N LEU A 196 25.17 -20.57 21.06
CA LEU A 196 26.26 -20.42 22.02
C LEU A 196 26.06 -21.30 23.25
N SER A 197 27.08 -22.06 23.63
CA SER A 197 27.17 -22.67 24.96
C SER A 197 27.76 -21.68 25.98
N ASP A 198 27.55 -21.92 27.28
CA ASP A 198 27.97 -21.03 28.37
C ASP A 198 29.45 -20.61 28.28
N SER A 199 30.34 -21.55 27.98
CA SER A 199 31.78 -21.30 27.78
C SER A 199 32.11 -20.40 26.59
N GLN A 200 31.29 -20.40 25.54
CA GLN A 200 31.45 -19.51 24.39
C GLN A 200 30.87 -18.11 24.69
N LEU A 201 29.80 -18.08 25.49
CA LEU A 201 29.17 -16.86 25.97
C LEU A 201 30.09 -16.06 26.90
N GLU A 202 30.90 -16.71 27.75
CA GLU A 202 31.92 -16.04 28.57
C GLU A 202 32.94 -15.28 27.71
N VAL A 203 33.47 -15.90 26.65
CA VAL A 203 34.40 -15.24 25.71
C VAL A 203 33.74 -14.04 25.03
N ALA A 204 32.48 -14.18 24.59
CA ALA A 204 31.74 -13.09 23.98
C ALA A 204 31.46 -11.94 24.98
N ARG A 205 31.17 -12.25 26.25
CA ARG A 205 31.01 -11.28 27.34
C ARG A 205 32.31 -10.54 27.66
N GLU A 206 33.48 -11.18 27.58
CA GLU A 206 34.78 -10.51 27.74
C GLU A 206 35.03 -9.47 26.64
N VAL A 207 34.80 -9.87 25.38
CA VAL A 207 34.95 -8.98 24.20
C VAL A 207 33.93 -7.83 24.25
N ALA A 208 32.70 -8.09 24.69
CA ALA A 208 31.69 -7.05 24.86
C ALA A 208 32.03 -6.09 26.01
N GLY A 209 32.42 -6.62 27.17
CA GLY A 209 32.75 -5.86 28.38
C GLY A 209 33.90 -4.87 28.16
N ARG A 210 34.98 -5.27 27.48
CA ARG A 210 36.07 -4.35 27.13
C ARG A 210 35.69 -3.36 26.03
N SER A 211 34.76 -3.72 25.15
CA SER A 211 34.29 -2.84 24.06
C SER A 211 33.42 -1.68 24.56
N LEU A 212 32.63 -1.90 25.63
CA LEU A 212 31.80 -0.86 26.27
C LEU A 212 32.61 0.36 26.75
N TYR A 213 33.86 0.17 27.18
CA TYR A 213 34.74 1.25 27.68
C TYR A 213 35.74 1.74 26.64
N SER A 214 35.62 1.32 25.38
CA SER A 214 36.51 1.76 24.31
C SER A 214 36.17 3.18 23.84
N ASP A 215 37.17 3.94 23.36
CA ASP A 215 36.97 5.26 22.76
C ASP A 215 36.08 5.23 21.50
N ASP A 216 36.05 4.08 20.83
CA ASP A 216 35.37 3.84 19.56
C ASP A 216 33.86 3.59 19.75
N CYS A 217 33.05 4.52 19.24
CA CYS A 217 31.59 4.45 19.29
C CYS A 217 31.02 3.18 18.65
N GLU A 218 31.60 2.67 17.55
CA GLU A 218 31.02 1.53 16.83
C GLU A 218 31.18 0.23 17.64
N ARG A 219 32.24 0.13 18.46
CA ARG A 219 32.43 -0.99 19.39
C ARG A 219 31.50 -0.91 20.59
N ARG A 220 31.25 0.30 21.13
CA ARG A 220 30.24 0.50 22.18
C ARG A 220 28.85 0.11 21.67
N ILE A 221 28.48 0.50 20.43
CA ILE A 221 27.22 0.12 19.79
C ILE A 221 27.13 -1.40 19.56
N ALA A 222 28.18 -2.03 19.03
CA ALA A 222 28.20 -3.48 18.80
C ALA A 222 28.09 -4.27 20.12
N ALA A 223 28.69 -3.79 21.21
CA ALA A 223 28.53 -4.37 22.54
C ALA A 223 27.09 -4.25 23.05
N ILE A 224 26.45 -3.08 22.91
CA ILE A 224 25.03 -2.89 23.22
C ILE A 224 24.16 -3.89 22.43
N HIS A 225 24.38 -4.01 21.11
CA HIS A 225 23.59 -4.93 20.28
C HIS A 225 23.78 -6.40 20.66
N PHE A 226 25.01 -6.83 20.99
CA PHE A 226 25.28 -8.18 21.50
C PHE A 226 24.55 -8.44 22.82
N TYR A 227 24.66 -7.53 23.79
CA TYR A 227 23.99 -7.67 25.09
C TYR A 227 22.46 -7.66 24.97
N MET A 228 21.92 -6.84 24.08
CA MET A 228 20.49 -6.81 23.75
C MET A 228 20.01 -8.11 23.10
N ALA A 229 20.76 -8.66 22.14
CA ALA A 229 20.45 -9.97 21.56
C ALA A 229 20.48 -11.08 22.64
N TYR A 230 21.44 -10.99 23.58
CA TYR A 230 21.57 -11.95 24.68
C TYR A 230 20.40 -11.88 25.66
N ILE A 231 19.77 -10.72 25.87
CA ILE A 231 18.66 -10.58 26.82
C ILE A 231 17.28 -10.72 26.15
N VAL A 232 17.17 -10.51 24.84
CA VAL A 232 15.89 -10.62 24.10
C VAL A 232 15.70 -11.98 23.40
N GLY A 233 16.77 -12.73 23.05
CA GLY A 233 16.66 -13.98 22.29
C GLY A 233 15.87 -15.11 23.00
N ASP A 234 15.25 -16.02 22.27
CA ASP A 234 14.23 -16.98 22.77
C ASP A 234 14.75 -18.12 23.68
N GLY A 235 16.05 -18.09 24.04
CA GLY A 235 16.71 -19.13 24.84
C GLY A 235 16.73 -18.85 26.36
N GLY A 236 15.75 -19.39 27.10
CA GLY A 236 15.85 -19.71 28.53
C GLY A 236 15.21 -18.71 29.53
N PRO A 237 14.84 -19.16 30.74
CA PRO A 237 14.31 -18.30 31.80
C PRO A 237 15.42 -17.44 32.39
N ARG A 238 15.50 -16.16 32.00
CA ARG A 238 16.55 -15.25 32.44
C ARG A 238 16.28 -14.68 33.83
N ASN A 239 17.33 -14.53 34.62
CA ASN A 239 17.26 -13.97 35.96
C ASN A 239 16.86 -12.49 35.90
N GLN A 240 15.91 -12.08 36.73
CA GLN A 240 15.46 -10.69 36.87
C GLN A 240 16.63 -9.73 37.18
N GLU A 241 17.66 -10.22 37.88
CA GLU A 241 18.88 -9.48 38.19
C GLU A 241 19.73 -9.14 36.96
N GLU A 242 19.81 -10.03 35.95
CA GLU A 242 20.53 -9.73 34.69
C GLU A 242 19.81 -8.64 33.89
N ILE A 243 18.47 -8.67 33.88
CA ILE A 243 17.64 -7.63 33.24
C ILE A 243 17.86 -6.28 33.94
N LEU A 244 17.78 -6.23 35.28
CA LEU A 244 18.03 -5.01 36.05
C LEU A 244 19.47 -4.48 35.92
N ALA A 245 20.46 -5.37 35.78
CA ALA A 245 21.84 -4.97 35.48
C ALA A 245 21.95 -4.33 34.09
N MET A 246 21.24 -4.86 33.09
CA MET A 246 21.19 -4.29 31.74
C MET A 246 20.47 -2.94 31.71
N GLU A 247 19.34 -2.81 32.40
CA GLU A 247 18.62 -1.54 32.51
C GLU A 247 19.55 -0.42 33.02
N ARG A 248 20.32 -0.70 34.07
CA ARG A 248 21.31 0.25 34.62
C ARG A 248 22.40 0.59 33.60
N LEU A 249 23.00 -0.43 32.98
CA LEU A 249 24.05 -0.24 31.96
C LEU A 249 23.54 0.61 30.78
N LEU A 250 22.33 0.36 30.30
CA LEU A 250 21.72 1.15 29.22
C LEU A 250 21.37 2.57 29.67
N CYS A 251 20.94 2.78 30.92
CA CYS A 251 20.72 4.12 31.47
C CYS A 251 22.03 4.92 31.53
N ASP A 252 23.14 4.30 31.97
CA ASP A 252 24.46 4.96 32.01
C ASP A 252 24.94 5.32 30.59
N LEU A 253 24.74 4.41 29.61
CA LEU A 253 25.07 4.64 28.20
C LEU A 253 24.14 5.65 27.49
N CYS A 254 22.97 5.96 28.07
CA CYS A 254 22.14 7.08 27.62
C CYS A 254 22.77 8.45 27.94
N GLU A 255 23.82 8.52 28.77
CA GLU A 255 24.59 9.74 29.03
C GLU A 255 25.94 9.78 28.28
N ASP A 256 26.17 8.85 27.34
CA ASP A 256 27.39 8.78 26.53
C ASP A 256 27.65 10.09 25.73
N ARG A 257 28.92 10.40 25.52
CA ARG A 257 29.39 11.55 24.74
C ARG A 257 28.91 11.51 23.28
N ASP A 258 28.94 10.34 22.65
CA ASP A 258 28.51 10.15 21.26
C ASP A 258 27.00 9.88 21.18
N SER A 259 26.31 10.62 20.30
CA SER A 259 24.86 10.54 20.18
C SER A 259 24.35 9.24 19.58
N ARG A 260 25.18 8.52 18.79
CA ARG A 260 24.82 7.20 18.25
C ARG A 260 24.79 6.13 19.35
N VAL A 261 25.70 6.23 20.33
CA VAL A 261 25.71 5.33 21.48
C VAL A 261 24.49 5.58 22.36
N ARG A 262 24.15 6.85 22.62
CA ARG A 262 22.88 7.20 23.31
C ARG A 262 21.65 6.66 22.59
N TYR A 263 21.61 6.76 21.25
CA TYR A 263 20.52 6.21 20.44
C TYR A 263 20.44 4.67 20.51
N ALA A 264 21.59 3.98 20.42
CA ALA A 264 21.63 2.52 20.58
C ALA A 264 21.16 2.09 21.99
N ALA A 265 21.56 2.82 23.03
CA ALA A 265 21.18 2.52 24.41
C ALA A 265 19.67 2.69 24.66
N ILE A 266 19.08 3.82 24.25
CA ILE A 266 17.63 4.06 24.42
C ILE A 266 16.78 3.14 23.52
N ARG A 267 17.26 2.81 22.32
CA ARG A 267 16.63 1.78 21.47
C ARG A 267 16.71 0.39 22.11
N GLY A 268 17.77 0.11 22.87
CA GLY A 268 17.88 -1.05 23.74
C GLY A 268 16.75 -1.08 24.78
N LEU A 269 16.58 0.01 25.55
CA LEU A 269 15.50 0.15 26.54
C LEU A 269 14.09 0.00 25.90
N SER A 270 13.86 0.61 24.73
CA SER A 270 12.63 0.48 23.92
C SER A 270 12.39 -0.95 23.44
N SER A 271 13.45 -1.72 23.21
CA SER A 271 13.36 -3.15 22.85
C SER A 271 13.11 -4.03 24.08
N LEU A 272 13.77 -3.74 25.21
CA LEU A 272 13.48 -4.38 26.49
C LEU A 272 12.00 -4.19 26.89
N SER A 273 11.48 -2.96 26.80
CA SER A 273 10.07 -2.64 27.05
C SER A 273 9.10 -3.62 26.37
N LYS A 274 9.39 -3.95 25.09
CA LYS A 274 8.53 -4.81 24.27
C LYS A 274 8.68 -6.30 24.61
N SER A 275 9.88 -6.75 25.00
CA SER A 275 10.14 -8.15 25.35
C SER A 275 9.78 -8.50 26.80
N THR A 276 10.09 -7.63 27.76
CA THR A 276 9.86 -7.84 29.19
C THR A 276 8.67 -7.01 29.64
N LYS A 277 7.65 -7.66 30.23
CA LYS A 277 6.37 -7.00 30.55
C LYS A 277 6.48 -5.85 31.57
N SER A 278 7.61 -5.69 32.26
CA SER A 278 7.91 -4.55 33.11
C SER A 278 9.34 -4.04 32.88
N LEU A 279 9.47 -2.71 32.81
CA LEU A 279 10.73 -1.98 33.01
C LEU A 279 10.74 -1.37 34.42
N SER A 280 11.91 -1.12 35.01
CA SER A 280 11.97 -0.38 36.28
C SER A 280 11.50 1.08 36.13
N PHE A 281 10.78 1.58 37.13
CA PHE A 281 10.24 2.95 37.16
C PHE A 281 11.32 4.04 37.04
N TYR A 282 12.57 3.74 37.41
CA TYR A 282 13.70 4.65 37.22
C TYR A 282 13.85 5.09 35.75
N ILE A 283 13.57 4.19 34.80
CA ILE A 283 13.67 4.47 33.36
C ILE A 283 12.68 5.55 32.92
N TYR A 284 11.52 5.70 33.58
CA TYR A 284 10.59 6.80 33.31
C TYR A 284 11.27 8.17 33.53
N SER A 285 12.02 8.32 34.62
CA SER A 285 12.76 9.55 34.92
C SER A 285 13.90 9.81 33.93
N VAL A 286 14.58 8.74 33.47
CA VAL A 286 15.62 8.80 32.45
C VAL A 286 15.03 9.22 31.09
N ALA A 287 13.93 8.59 30.66
CA ALA A 287 13.22 8.96 29.43
C ALA A 287 12.71 10.42 29.48
N LYS A 288 12.18 10.87 30.62
CA LYS A 288 11.76 12.26 30.84
C LYS A 288 12.93 13.24 30.68
N LYS A 289 14.13 12.91 31.17
CA LYS A 289 15.36 13.68 30.94
C LYS A 289 15.81 13.64 29.47
N LEU A 290 15.73 12.48 28.81
CA LEU A 290 16.13 12.28 27.41
C LEU A 290 15.18 12.94 26.40
N SER A 291 13.94 13.28 26.78
CA SER A 291 13.05 14.12 25.97
C SER A 291 13.65 15.49 25.61
N GLY A 292 14.66 15.96 26.36
CA GLY A 292 15.44 17.17 26.06
C GLY A 292 16.82 16.92 25.43
N ASN A 293 17.10 15.73 24.88
CA ASN A 293 18.42 15.43 24.31
C ASN A 293 18.70 16.27 23.04
N THR A 294 19.97 16.52 22.73
CA THR A 294 20.37 17.23 21.50
C THR A 294 20.07 16.44 20.23
N GLU A 295 20.11 15.10 20.29
CA GLU A 295 19.85 14.22 19.16
C GLU A 295 18.35 13.86 19.09
N LYS A 296 17.76 13.88 17.90
CA LYS A 296 16.31 13.78 17.66
C LYS A 296 15.74 12.37 17.72
N PHE A 297 16.47 11.36 17.26
CA PHE A 297 16.04 9.97 17.36
C PHE A 297 16.05 9.50 18.83
N VAL A 298 16.96 10.01 19.66
CA VAL A 298 16.92 9.86 21.12
C VAL A 298 15.67 10.49 21.72
N ARG A 299 15.29 11.72 21.32
CA ARG A 299 14.03 12.34 21.77
C ARG A 299 12.81 11.51 21.35
N ILE A 300 12.75 11.04 20.11
CA ILE A 300 11.68 10.19 19.57
C ILE A 300 11.50 8.89 20.38
N GLU A 301 12.58 8.12 20.61
CA GLU A 301 12.48 6.90 21.42
C GLU A 301 12.15 7.19 22.89
N ALA A 302 12.57 8.33 23.44
CA ALA A 302 12.20 8.75 24.79
C ALA A 302 10.68 8.99 24.92
N LEU A 303 10.07 9.69 23.95
CA LEU A 303 8.61 9.93 23.95
C LEU A 303 7.83 8.60 23.82
N ARG A 304 8.33 7.65 23.02
CA ARG A 304 7.75 6.29 22.91
C ARG A 304 7.80 5.53 24.24
N ILE A 305 8.93 5.55 24.94
CA ILE A 305 9.07 4.91 26.25
C ILE A 305 8.14 5.57 27.29
N LEU A 306 8.01 6.90 27.30
CA LEU A 306 7.06 7.58 28.20
C LEU A 306 5.62 7.14 27.95
N LYS A 307 5.22 6.95 26.69
CA LYS A 307 3.91 6.41 26.30
C LYS A 307 3.74 4.95 26.74
N ASP A 308 4.75 4.09 26.55
CA ASP A 308 4.73 2.70 27.01
C ASP A 308 4.51 2.59 28.54
N PHE A 309 5.04 3.52 29.33
CA PHE A 309 4.77 3.59 30.78
C PHE A 309 3.34 4.08 31.08
N ALA A 310 2.85 5.08 30.34
CA ALA A 310 1.51 5.64 30.48
C ALA A 310 0.41 4.60 30.23
N ASP A 311 0.58 3.72 29.24
CA ASP A 311 -0.35 2.62 28.99
C ASP A 311 -0.37 1.57 30.12
N ARG A 312 0.79 1.30 30.74
CA ARG A 312 0.96 0.20 31.70
C ARG A 312 0.59 0.55 33.12
N ILE A 313 0.90 1.76 33.58
CA ILE A 313 0.72 2.17 34.99
C ILE A 313 0.15 3.61 35.10
N PRO A 314 -0.99 3.90 34.43
CA PRO A 314 -1.51 5.27 34.25
C PRO A 314 -1.74 6.03 35.56
N GLU A 315 -2.30 5.35 36.57
CA GLU A 315 -2.69 5.91 37.87
C GLU A 315 -1.51 6.14 38.85
N THR A 316 -0.26 5.89 38.45
CA THR A 316 0.88 6.13 39.35
C THR A 316 1.06 7.62 39.58
N GLU A 317 1.11 8.09 40.83
CA GLU A 317 1.37 9.49 41.14
C GLU A 317 2.84 9.85 40.91
N VAL A 318 3.10 10.94 40.19
CA VAL A 318 4.43 11.45 39.83
C VAL A 318 4.47 12.96 40.01
N LYS A 319 5.64 13.48 40.40
CA LYS A 319 5.87 14.93 40.48
C LYS A 319 6.05 15.50 39.07
N GLY A 320 5.07 16.32 38.67
CA GLY A 320 5.06 17.05 37.42
C GLY A 320 6.10 18.19 37.39
N ARG A 321 6.17 18.90 36.26
CA ARG A 321 7.15 20.00 36.05
C ARG A 321 7.06 21.13 37.10
N ASN A 322 5.89 21.31 37.73
CA ASN A 322 5.62 22.35 38.73
C ASN A 322 5.67 21.82 40.19
N ASN A 323 6.22 20.64 40.45
CA ASN A 323 6.13 19.90 41.74
C ASN A 323 4.70 19.50 42.16
N VAL A 324 3.69 19.73 41.33
CA VAL A 324 2.32 19.20 41.49
C VAL A 324 2.34 17.68 41.32
N GLU A 325 1.59 16.97 42.16
CA GLU A 325 1.39 15.52 42.03
C GLU A 325 0.32 15.27 40.94
N LEU A 326 0.71 14.55 39.89
CA LEU A 326 -0.11 14.23 38.71
C LEU A 326 -0.07 12.73 38.47
N ARG A 327 -1.11 12.19 37.83
CA ARG A 327 -1.07 10.82 37.32
C ARG A 327 0.01 10.69 36.24
N LEU A 328 0.68 9.55 36.18
CA LEU A 328 1.77 9.30 35.22
C LEU A 328 1.30 9.47 33.77
N VAL A 329 0.06 9.07 33.47
CA VAL A 329 -0.54 9.29 32.14
C VAL A 329 -0.62 10.77 31.76
N ASP A 330 -1.05 11.63 32.69
CA ASP A 330 -1.19 13.08 32.45
C ASP A 330 0.18 13.79 32.43
N ASP A 331 1.14 13.37 33.27
CA ASP A 331 2.53 13.86 33.23
C ASP A 331 3.23 13.49 31.90
N ALA A 332 3.12 12.23 31.46
CA ALA A 332 3.66 11.77 30.18
C ALA A 332 3.03 12.53 29.00
N PHE A 333 1.70 12.68 29.00
CA PHE A 333 0.97 13.48 28.01
C PHE A 333 1.48 14.93 27.96
N SER A 334 1.68 15.57 29.12
CA SER A 334 2.21 16.95 29.18
C SER A 334 3.62 17.10 28.57
N VAL A 335 4.46 16.06 28.66
CA VAL A 335 5.80 16.02 28.05
C VAL A 335 5.69 15.87 26.53
N VAL A 336 4.77 15.03 26.05
CA VAL A 336 4.50 14.87 24.61
C VAL A 336 3.91 16.15 24.00
N CYS A 337 2.95 16.81 24.67
CA CYS A 337 2.42 18.10 24.23
C CYS A 337 3.52 19.17 24.08
N HIS A 338 4.48 19.19 25.02
CA HIS A 338 5.62 20.10 24.91
C HIS A 338 6.51 19.82 23.68
N ALA A 339 6.65 18.56 23.29
CA ALA A 339 7.47 18.14 22.14
C ALA A 339 6.86 18.49 20.77
N ILE A 340 5.60 18.95 20.70
CA ILE A 340 5.05 19.58 19.49
C ILE A 340 5.71 20.94 19.19
N ASN A 341 6.34 21.57 20.19
CA ASN A 341 7.11 22.80 20.00
C ASN A 341 8.61 22.54 19.78
N ASP A 342 9.00 21.32 19.37
CA ASP A 342 10.39 20.94 19.10
C ASP A 342 10.92 21.56 17.79
N ILE A 343 12.23 21.83 17.76
CA ILE A 343 12.93 22.40 16.60
C ILE A 343 12.93 21.42 15.40
N GLU A 344 12.97 20.11 15.67
CA GLU A 344 13.05 19.06 14.64
C GLU A 344 11.66 18.53 14.27
N VAL A 345 11.32 18.68 12.99
CA VAL A 345 10.02 18.28 12.39
C VAL A 345 9.64 16.83 12.71
N LEU A 346 10.61 15.91 12.70
CA LEU A 346 10.37 14.49 12.98
C LEU A 346 9.95 14.25 14.44
N VAL A 347 10.42 15.08 15.37
CA VAL A 347 10.02 15.02 16.78
C VAL A 347 8.62 15.58 16.94
N ARG A 348 8.30 16.71 16.27
CA ARG A 348 6.95 17.29 16.24
C ARG A 348 5.92 16.31 15.68
N ALA A 349 6.22 15.67 14.54
CA ALA A 349 5.32 14.70 13.90
C ALA A 349 5.09 13.44 14.75
N GLU A 350 6.15 12.89 15.36
CA GLU A 350 5.99 11.76 16.28
C GLU A 350 5.22 12.17 17.55
N ALA A 351 5.49 13.35 18.12
CA ALA A 351 4.77 13.85 19.29
C ALA A 351 3.27 14.07 18.99
N ALA A 352 2.95 14.71 17.87
CA ALA A 352 1.57 14.88 17.40
C ALA A 352 0.88 13.51 17.21
N LYS A 353 1.54 12.53 16.58
CA LYS A 353 1.03 11.16 16.42
C LYS A 353 0.85 10.43 17.75
N LEU A 354 1.76 10.64 18.71
CA LEU A 354 1.69 10.04 20.03
C LEU A 354 0.54 10.62 20.85
N LEU A 355 0.20 11.92 20.74
CA LEU A 355 -0.98 12.47 21.44
C LEU A 355 -2.25 11.66 21.17
N GLY A 356 -2.50 11.32 19.90
CA GLY A 356 -3.65 10.52 19.50
C GLY A 356 -3.71 9.15 20.16
N SER A 357 -2.56 8.63 20.62
CA SER A 357 -2.41 7.30 21.22
C SER A 357 -2.67 7.22 22.72
N PHE A 358 -2.98 8.34 23.39
CA PHE A 358 -3.29 8.40 24.82
C PHE A 358 -4.79 8.28 25.11
N GLU A 359 -5.29 7.05 25.25
CA GLU A 359 -6.73 6.79 25.44
C GLU A 359 -7.24 7.09 26.87
N GLN A 360 -6.36 7.11 27.88
CA GLN A 360 -6.70 7.23 29.31
C GLN A 360 -6.44 8.62 29.93
N VAL A 361 -6.10 9.62 29.11
CA VAL A 361 -5.85 11.01 29.58
C VAL A 361 -7.15 11.69 30.02
N SER A 362 -7.02 12.53 31.05
CA SER A 362 -8.10 13.33 31.63
C SER A 362 -8.73 14.28 30.59
N ASP A 363 -10.06 14.39 30.55
CA ASP A 363 -10.75 15.30 29.61
C ASP A 363 -10.26 16.75 29.75
N CYS A 364 -10.03 17.23 30.99
CA CYS A 364 -9.51 18.57 31.23
C CYS A 364 -8.12 18.84 30.62
N PHE A 365 -7.29 17.81 30.40
CA PHE A 365 -6.02 17.94 29.68
C PHE A 365 -6.23 17.93 28.16
N LEU A 366 -7.21 17.19 27.64
CA LEU A 366 -7.55 17.19 26.22
C LEU A 366 -8.16 18.53 25.78
N ASP A 367 -9.11 19.05 26.56
CA ASP A 367 -9.77 20.34 26.28
C ASP A 367 -8.75 21.48 26.14
N GLN A 368 -7.74 21.50 27.02
CA GLN A 368 -6.63 22.46 26.95
C GLN A 368 -5.84 22.35 25.64
N THR A 369 -5.69 21.16 25.04
CA THR A 369 -4.97 21.02 23.76
C THR A 369 -5.70 21.69 22.58
N LEU A 370 -7.01 21.95 22.74
CA LEU A 370 -7.88 22.66 21.81
C LEU A 370 -8.24 24.09 22.25
N ASP A 371 -7.69 24.59 23.36
CA ASP A 371 -7.94 25.98 23.78
C ASP A 371 -7.04 26.98 23.03
N LYS A 372 -7.61 27.58 21.97
CA LYS A 372 -6.99 28.64 21.18
C LYS A 372 -6.85 29.97 21.94
N LYS A 373 -7.73 30.25 22.91
CA LYS A 373 -7.72 31.52 23.69
C LYS A 373 -6.58 31.51 24.69
N LEU A 374 -6.47 30.43 25.48
CA LEU A 374 -5.37 30.25 26.44
C LEU A 374 -4.01 30.20 25.72
N LEU A 375 -3.92 29.53 24.56
CA LEU A 375 -2.69 29.50 23.74
C LEU A 375 -2.24 30.91 23.36
N ASN A 376 -3.18 31.75 22.90
CA ASN A 376 -2.90 33.13 22.52
C ASN A 376 -2.51 33.99 23.73
N ALA A 377 -3.20 33.87 24.86
CA ALA A 377 -2.82 34.55 26.11
C ALA A 377 -1.40 34.19 26.55
N MET A 378 -1.01 32.91 26.44
CA MET A 378 0.33 32.43 26.77
C MET A 378 1.41 32.89 25.77
N ARG A 379 1.12 32.93 24.46
CA ARG A 379 1.99 33.53 23.43
C ARG A 379 2.24 35.02 23.72
N MET A 380 1.21 35.75 24.14
CA MET A 380 1.35 37.16 24.55
C MET A 380 2.19 37.29 25.83
N SER A 381 1.89 36.54 26.90
CA SER A 381 2.63 36.61 28.17
C SER A 381 4.14 36.35 28.01
N LYS A 382 4.54 35.34 27.21
CA LYS A 382 5.95 35.09 26.87
C LYS A 382 6.61 36.28 26.16
N THR A 383 5.87 37.01 25.33
CA THR A 383 6.35 38.20 24.62
C THR A 383 6.59 39.37 25.58
N TRP A 384 5.67 39.61 26.52
CA TRP A 384 5.84 40.61 27.59
C TRP A 384 7.03 40.28 28.51
N GLN A 385 7.16 39.03 28.96
CA GLN A 385 8.29 38.60 29.80
C GLN A 385 9.64 38.72 29.07
N SER A 386 9.67 38.47 27.76
CA SER A 386 10.88 38.63 26.93
C SER A 386 11.25 40.11 26.72
N ALA A 387 10.26 41.01 26.65
CA ALA A 387 10.49 42.45 26.59
C ALA A 387 11.05 43.01 27.92
N SER A 388 10.55 42.52 29.06
CA SER A 388 10.96 42.94 30.41
C SER A 388 12.35 42.47 30.84
N ARG A 389 13.00 41.56 30.09
CA ARG A 389 14.37 41.07 30.36
C ARG A 389 15.50 41.90 29.71
N ARG A 390 15.21 43.07 29.14
CA ARG A 390 16.25 43.97 28.62
C ARG A 390 16.89 44.79 29.76
N PRO A 391 18.24 44.91 29.82
CA PRO A 391 18.91 45.65 30.89
C PRO A 391 18.51 47.11 31.02
N GLN A 392 18.53 47.57 32.27
CA GLN A 392 17.97 48.80 32.79
C GLN A 392 18.80 50.05 32.42
N GLN A 393 18.79 50.47 31.14
CA GLN A 393 19.45 51.71 30.70
C GLN A 393 18.68 52.56 29.68
N TRP A 394 17.43 52.23 29.33
CA TRP A 394 16.63 52.97 28.33
C TRP A 394 15.28 53.52 28.82
N ASN A 395 14.87 53.26 30.07
CA ASN A 395 13.49 53.51 30.51
C ASN A 395 13.12 55.00 30.69
N VAL A 396 14.09 55.89 30.98
CA VAL A 396 13.83 57.31 31.29
C VAL A 396 13.28 58.12 30.09
N ARG A 397 13.32 57.58 28.87
CA ARG A 397 12.87 58.29 27.65
C ARG A 397 11.52 57.86 27.09
N ARG A 398 10.92 56.76 27.58
CA ARG A 398 9.66 56.23 27.03
C ARG A 398 8.42 56.64 27.84
N GLU A 399 8.55 56.84 29.15
CA GLU A 399 7.44 57.28 30.03
C GLU A 399 6.86 58.66 29.64
N ARG A 400 7.61 59.52 28.96
CA ARG A 400 7.10 60.81 28.45
C ARG A 400 6.32 60.74 27.13
N TYR A 401 6.32 59.59 26.44
CA TYR A 401 5.57 59.43 25.18
C TYR A 401 4.26 58.66 25.35
N ALA A 402 4.11 57.88 26.42
CA ALA A 402 2.86 57.16 26.72
C ALA A 402 1.72 58.07 27.23
N ALA A 403 2.03 59.30 27.67
CA ALA A 403 1.08 60.23 28.27
C ALA A 403 0.49 61.29 27.30
N SER A 404 0.56 61.08 25.97
CA SER A 404 0.15 62.11 24.99
C SER A 404 -0.58 61.62 23.73
N THR A 405 -1.06 60.37 23.70
CA THR A 405 -1.84 59.84 22.55
C THR A 405 -3.11 59.08 22.97
N GLU A 406 -3.84 59.63 23.94
CA GLU A 406 -5.30 59.45 23.98
C GLU A 406 -5.98 60.45 23.02
N TRP A 407 -6.33 60.02 21.80
CA TRP A 407 -7.59 60.45 21.16
C TRP A 407 -7.96 59.61 19.93
N SER A 408 -9.27 59.38 19.79
CA SER A 408 -10.02 59.20 18.53
C SER A 408 -9.92 57.86 17.76
N THR A 409 -10.72 56.89 18.19
CA THR A 409 -11.81 56.41 17.30
C THR A 409 -13.13 56.48 18.06
N GLY A 410 -13.96 57.47 17.72
CA GLY A 410 -15.18 57.76 18.47
C GLY A 410 -16.35 56.85 18.10
N LYS A 411 -16.66 55.87 18.95
CA LYS A 411 -18.02 55.33 19.16
C LYS A 411 -18.09 54.63 20.53
N LYS A 412 -18.56 55.34 21.55
CA LYS A 412 -19.07 54.75 22.80
C LYS A 412 -20.59 54.77 22.75
N LEU A 413 -21.24 53.71 23.21
CA LEU A 413 -22.42 53.72 24.09
C LEU A 413 -22.92 52.29 24.34
N GLY A 414 -22.89 51.86 25.60
CA GLY A 414 -23.55 50.64 26.07
C GLY A 414 -22.78 49.34 25.83
N GLU A 415 -21.90 48.99 26.77
CA GLU A 415 -21.89 47.69 27.48
C GLU A 415 -20.70 47.67 28.45
N ASP A 416 -21.00 47.80 29.74
CA ASP A 416 -20.06 47.46 30.81
C ASP A 416 -19.98 45.93 30.89
N VAL A 417 -19.24 45.33 29.96
CA VAL A 417 -18.88 43.90 30.05
C VAL A 417 -17.94 43.76 31.25
N PRO A 418 -18.29 42.97 32.28
CA PRO A 418 -17.34 42.64 33.34
C PRO A 418 -16.13 41.98 32.68
N ALA A 419 -14.94 42.48 32.98
CA ALA A 419 -13.77 41.64 32.77
C ALA A 419 -13.96 40.42 33.68
N GLU A 420 -14.22 39.25 33.10
CA GLU A 420 -14.17 38.00 33.85
C GLU A 420 -12.78 37.92 34.47
N GLU A 421 -12.72 38.02 35.80
CA GLU A 421 -11.53 37.69 36.56
C GLU A 421 -11.28 36.21 36.33
N VAL A 422 -10.37 35.90 35.41
CA VAL A 422 -9.91 34.52 35.18
C VAL A 422 -9.38 34.02 36.52
N GLU A 423 -10.08 33.07 37.14
CA GLU A 423 -9.73 32.53 38.44
C GLU A 423 -8.30 31.98 38.41
N ASP A 424 -7.35 32.74 39.02
CA ASP A 424 -5.92 32.39 39.07
C ASP A 424 -5.66 31.00 39.70
N GLU A 425 -6.64 30.44 40.41
CA GLU A 425 -6.60 29.07 40.95
C GLU A 425 -6.53 27.99 39.85
N GLN A 426 -7.21 28.18 38.70
CA GLN A 426 -7.14 27.24 37.58
C GLN A 426 -5.77 27.33 36.86
N ALA A 427 -5.16 28.52 36.83
CA ALA A 427 -3.83 28.73 36.26
C ALA A 427 -2.70 28.07 37.06
N SER A 428 -2.94 27.72 38.34
CA SER A 428 -1.95 27.13 39.25
C SER A 428 -1.65 25.65 38.98
N ILE A 429 -2.63 24.89 38.46
CA ILE A 429 -2.57 23.41 38.37
C ILE A 429 -1.94 22.93 37.04
N ILE A 430 -1.96 23.77 36.01
CA ILE A 430 -1.78 23.34 34.61
C ILE A 430 -0.32 23.38 34.14
N PRO A 431 0.24 22.29 33.57
CA PRO A 431 1.55 22.33 32.92
C PRO A 431 1.48 23.12 31.60
N THR A 432 2.21 24.23 31.56
CA THR A 432 2.26 25.24 30.47
C THR A 432 2.72 24.75 29.08
N GLY A 433 2.86 23.44 28.87
CA GLY A 433 3.12 22.80 27.59
C GLY A 433 1.92 22.08 26.97
N ALA A 434 0.81 21.86 27.70
CA ALA A 434 -0.38 21.16 27.20
C ALA A 434 -1.31 22.06 26.38
N CYS A 435 -1.42 23.34 26.74
CA CYS A 435 -2.33 24.27 26.10
C CYS A 435 -2.05 24.47 24.60
N GLY A 436 -3.09 24.32 23.78
CA GLY A 436 -3.07 24.55 22.34
C GLY A 436 -2.15 23.61 21.56
N ALA A 437 -1.79 22.46 22.14
CA ALA A 437 -0.84 21.53 21.55
C ALA A 437 -1.36 20.93 20.22
N LEU A 438 -2.61 20.46 20.17
CA LEU A 438 -3.20 19.94 18.93
C LEU A 438 -3.40 21.06 17.90
N ILE A 439 -3.87 22.24 18.30
CA ILE A 439 -3.96 23.40 17.40
C ILE A 439 -2.59 23.74 16.80
N THR A 440 -1.52 23.72 17.59
CA THR A 440 -0.17 24.01 17.10
C THR A 440 0.33 22.95 16.11
N ALA A 441 -0.11 21.69 16.24
CA ALA A 441 0.19 20.64 15.26
C ALA A 441 -0.65 20.76 13.97
N LEU A 442 -1.88 21.29 14.04
CA LEU A 442 -2.73 21.59 12.88
C LEU A 442 -2.26 22.83 12.12
N GLU A 443 -1.86 23.88 12.83
CA GLU A 443 -1.29 25.13 12.27
C GLU A 443 0.22 25.00 11.91
N ASP A 444 0.76 23.78 11.79
CA ASP A 444 2.20 23.55 11.58
C ASP A 444 2.64 23.84 10.13
N GLU A 445 3.84 24.40 9.95
CA GLU A 445 4.41 24.67 8.62
C GLU A 445 4.60 23.40 7.78
N PHE A 446 4.84 22.23 8.40
CA PHE A 446 5.12 20.97 7.72
C PHE A 446 3.90 20.03 7.64
N MET A 447 3.54 19.64 6.41
CA MET A 447 2.52 18.63 6.08
C MET A 447 2.51 17.42 7.01
N VAL A 448 3.68 16.81 7.26
CA VAL A 448 3.79 15.58 8.07
C VAL A 448 3.40 15.76 9.54
N VAL A 449 3.45 16.99 10.07
CA VAL A 449 2.97 17.32 11.41
C VAL A 449 1.46 17.60 11.36
N ARG A 450 0.98 18.34 10.36
CA ARG A 450 -0.46 18.58 10.14
C ARG A 450 -1.26 17.27 10.01
N GLN A 451 -0.80 16.34 9.16
CA GLN A 451 -1.41 15.01 9.00
C GLN A 451 -1.42 14.22 10.33
N ALA A 452 -0.32 14.27 11.10
CA ALA A 452 -0.25 13.62 12.40
C ALA A 452 -1.19 14.27 13.43
N GLY A 453 -1.37 15.59 13.40
CA GLY A 453 -2.34 16.33 14.22
C GLY A 453 -3.78 15.98 13.87
N VAL A 454 -4.14 16.02 12.59
CA VAL A 454 -5.46 15.63 12.05
C VAL A 454 -5.81 14.19 12.44
N TYR A 455 -4.89 13.24 12.19
CA TYR A 455 -5.06 11.84 12.55
C TYR A 455 -5.29 11.67 14.06
N SER A 456 -4.48 12.32 14.90
CA SER A 456 -4.58 12.21 16.35
C SER A 456 -5.86 12.82 16.93
N LEU A 457 -6.27 14.00 16.44
CA LEU A 457 -7.53 14.62 16.84
C LEU A 457 -8.72 13.76 16.42
N GLY A 458 -8.76 13.31 15.17
CA GLY A 458 -9.81 12.41 14.67
C GLY A 458 -9.93 11.12 15.48
N ARG A 459 -8.79 10.53 15.87
CA ARG A 459 -8.75 9.29 16.66
C ARG A 459 -9.25 9.47 18.09
N LEU A 460 -8.82 10.53 18.79
CA LEU A 460 -9.27 10.81 20.17
C LEU A 460 -10.76 11.20 20.22
N ALA A 461 -11.22 11.93 19.21
CA ALA A 461 -12.62 12.37 19.11
C ALA A 461 -13.58 11.21 18.79
N ALA A 462 -13.14 10.17 18.08
CA ALA A 462 -14.00 9.05 17.67
C ALA A 462 -14.64 8.31 18.86
N ASP A 463 -13.92 8.21 19.99
CA ASP A 463 -14.41 7.53 21.20
C ASP A 463 -15.09 8.50 22.20
N ARG A 464 -14.99 9.82 22.00
CA ARG A 464 -15.43 10.85 22.96
C ARG A 464 -16.31 11.91 22.29
N SER A 465 -17.64 11.75 22.40
CA SER A 465 -18.63 12.63 21.76
C SER A 465 -18.51 14.13 22.11
N PHE A 466 -18.10 14.48 23.33
CA PHE A 466 -17.85 15.87 23.71
C PHE A 466 -16.65 16.47 22.95
N LEU A 467 -15.54 15.73 22.89
CA LEU A 467 -14.36 16.12 22.13
C LEU A 467 -14.65 16.14 20.62
N ALA A 468 -15.51 15.26 20.12
CA ALA A 468 -15.97 15.27 18.73
C ALA A 468 -16.65 16.59 18.35
N ALA A 469 -17.49 17.16 19.21
CA ALA A 469 -18.10 18.45 18.94
C ALA A 469 -17.05 19.58 18.81
N ALA A 470 -16.09 19.66 19.74
CA ALA A 470 -14.99 20.63 19.70
C ALA A 470 -13.98 20.38 18.55
N ALA A 471 -13.88 19.14 18.08
CA ALA A 471 -13.02 18.77 16.95
C ALA A 471 -13.59 19.23 15.59
N ILE A 472 -14.92 19.38 15.45
CA ILE A 472 -15.56 19.74 14.16
C ILE A 472 -15.03 21.10 13.66
N ASP A 473 -15.00 22.14 14.50
CA ASP A 473 -14.49 23.46 14.11
C ASP A 473 -13.04 23.36 13.61
N ASN A 474 -12.16 22.84 14.47
CA ASN A 474 -10.72 22.74 14.21
C ASN A 474 -10.38 21.86 12.99
N LEU A 475 -11.16 20.80 12.72
CA LEU A 475 -11.00 19.97 11.51
C LEU A 475 -11.62 20.61 10.27
N SER A 476 -12.68 21.43 10.42
CA SER A 476 -13.29 22.13 9.29
C SER A 476 -12.39 23.23 8.72
N ASP A 477 -11.62 23.92 9.56
CA ASP A 477 -10.57 24.87 9.13
C ASP A 477 -9.54 24.21 8.19
N MET A 478 -9.20 22.93 8.45
CA MET A 478 -8.26 22.15 7.63
C MET A 478 -8.77 21.81 6.21
N PHE A 479 -10.03 22.09 5.88
CA PHE A 479 -10.56 21.92 4.52
C PHE A 479 -10.14 23.07 3.61
N ASN A 480 -9.63 24.18 4.17
CA ASN A 480 -9.01 25.28 3.41
C ASN A 480 -7.47 25.19 3.40
N ASP A 481 -6.92 24.01 3.70
CA ASP A 481 -5.47 23.77 3.67
C ASP A 481 -4.92 23.82 2.23
N GLU A 482 -3.74 24.43 2.07
CA GLU A 482 -3.03 24.56 0.79
C GLU A 482 -2.62 23.22 0.16
N ILE A 483 -2.53 22.14 0.96
CA ILE A 483 -2.11 20.80 0.56
C ILE A 483 -3.31 19.86 0.45
N GLU A 484 -3.49 19.26 -0.73
CA GLU A 484 -4.67 18.44 -1.06
C GLU A 484 -4.76 17.17 -0.20
N GLU A 485 -3.61 16.56 0.12
CA GLU A 485 -3.52 15.40 1.00
C GLU A 485 -3.97 15.72 2.44
N VAL A 486 -3.67 16.92 2.96
CA VAL A 486 -4.10 17.32 4.30
C VAL A 486 -5.60 17.57 4.34
N ARG A 487 -6.17 18.20 3.30
CA ARG A 487 -7.64 18.32 3.15
C ARG A 487 -8.33 16.96 3.14
N LEU A 488 -7.79 16.01 2.38
CA LEU A 488 -8.34 14.65 2.26
C LEU A 488 -8.29 13.90 3.61
N ASP A 489 -7.17 13.97 4.32
CA ASP A 489 -7.04 13.37 5.66
C ASP A 489 -8.00 14.02 6.67
N ALA A 490 -8.24 15.34 6.58
CA ALA A 490 -9.19 16.05 7.44
C ALA A 490 -10.64 15.60 7.19
N ILE A 491 -11.02 15.38 5.92
CA ILE A 491 -12.34 14.83 5.57
C ILE A 491 -12.51 13.43 6.15
N TYR A 492 -11.51 12.55 6.03
CA TYR A 492 -11.58 11.20 6.59
C TYR A 492 -11.65 11.22 8.12
N ALA A 493 -10.89 12.10 8.79
CA ALA A 493 -10.94 12.28 10.24
C ALA A 493 -12.29 12.82 10.73
N LEU A 494 -12.93 13.74 9.99
CA LEU A 494 -14.20 14.38 10.37
C LEU A 494 -15.44 13.52 10.04
N THR A 495 -15.36 12.68 8.99
CA THR A 495 -16.48 11.82 8.52
C THR A 495 -17.14 10.94 9.60
N PRO A 496 -16.43 10.29 10.55
CA PRO A 496 -17.08 9.57 11.65
C PRO A 496 -17.66 10.51 12.72
N LEU A 497 -17.05 11.69 12.94
CA LEU A 497 -17.39 12.61 14.03
C LEU A 497 -18.65 13.43 13.74
N VAL A 498 -18.92 13.72 12.46
CA VAL A 498 -20.03 14.59 12.00
C VAL A 498 -21.44 14.10 12.38
N VAL A 499 -21.56 12.87 12.90
CA VAL A 499 -22.81 12.31 13.44
C VAL A 499 -23.11 12.84 14.86
N HIS A 500 -22.10 13.33 15.57
CA HIS A 500 -22.20 13.82 16.95
C HIS A 500 -22.40 15.34 17.06
N GLY A 501 -22.36 16.08 15.94
CA GLY A 501 -22.54 17.52 15.90
C GLY A 501 -23.43 17.99 14.75
N VAL A 502 -23.76 19.27 14.76
CA VAL A 502 -24.55 19.95 13.73
C VAL A 502 -23.61 20.86 12.93
N LEU A 503 -23.71 20.84 11.60
CA LEU A 503 -22.95 21.73 10.75
C LEU A 503 -23.65 23.08 10.60
N HIS A 504 -22.97 24.13 11.07
CA HIS A 504 -23.35 25.53 10.90
C HIS A 504 -22.88 26.07 9.53
N LYS A 505 -23.41 27.23 9.14
CA LYS A 505 -23.20 27.80 7.80
C LYS A 505 -21.72 28.07 7.47
N GLU A 506 -20.95 28.65 8.40
CA GLU A 506 -19.54 29.03 8.19
C GLU A 506 -18.64 27.81 7.97
N GLN A 507 -18.86 26.75 8.75
CA GLN A 507 -18.18 25.45 8.57
C GLN A 507 -18.53 24.85 7.20
N LEU A 508 -19.81 24.85 6.85
CA LEU A 508 -20.32 24.27 5.61
C LEU A 508 -19.81 25.01 4.37
N ASP A 509 -19.82 26.35 4.36
CA ASP A 509 -19.30 27.16 3.25
C ASP A 509 -17.83 26.81 2.97
N THR A 510 -17.03 26.62 4.02
CA THR A 510 -15.63 26.17 3.92
C THR A 510 -15.56 24.75 3.33
N MET A 511 -16.35 23.81 3.86
CA MET A 511 -16.35 22.43 3.37
C MET A 511 -16.76 22.30 1.90
N LEU A 512 -17.80 23.03 1.45
CA LEU A 512 -18.34 22.91 0.10
C LEU A 512 -17.33 23.32 -0.99
N THR A 513 -16.30 24.12 -0.67
CA THR A 513 -15.22 24.45 -1.61
C THR A 513 -14.47 23.22 -2.13
N VAL A 514 -14.36 22.15 -1.34
CA VAL A 514 -13.67 20.92 -1.75
C VAL A 514 -14.44 20.14 -2.84
N LEU A 515 -15.73 20.45 -3.10
CA LEU A 515 -16.44 19.91 -4.27
C LEU A 515 -15.88 20.44 -5.60
N ASP A 516 -15.06 21.48 -5.58
CA ASP A 516 -14.38 22.09 -6.73
C ASP A 516 -12.92 21.62 -6.91
N ASP A 517 -12.43 20.72 -6.05
CA ASP A 517 -11.07 20.14 -6.11
C ASP A 517 -10.82 19.34 -7.41
N ALA A 518 -9.56 19.35 -7.86
CA ALA A 518 -9.14 18.56 -9.02
C ALA A 518 -9.20 17.05 -8.77
N LEU A 519 -8.76 16.62 -7.57
CA LEU A 519 -8.75 15.20 -7.20
C LEU A 519 -10.17 14.66 -6.98
N PRO A 520 -10.57 13.56 -7.66
CA PRO A 520 -11.91 12.98 -7.49
C PRO A 520 -12.11 12.40 -6.09
N ASP A 521 -11.04 11.92 -5.45
CA ASP A 521 -11.11 11.27 -4.13
C ASP A 521 -11.52 12.27 -3.03
N SER A 522 -11.05 13.53 -3.07
CA SER A 522 -11.46 14.59 -2.14
C SER A 522 -12.95 14.94 -2.30
N ARG A 523 -13.42 15.06 -3.55
CA ARG A 523 -14.84 15.30 -3.84
C ARG A 523 -15.73 14.15 -3.39
N GLU A 524 -15.28 12.91 -3.60
CA GLU A 524 -16.00 11.70 -3.17
C GLU A 524 -16.04 11.57 -1.65
N ALA A 525 -14.91 11.76 -0.96
CA ALA A 525 -14.82 11.74 0.50
C ALA A 525 -15.75 12.79 1.13
N LEU A 526 -15.78 14.02 0.58
CA LEU A 526 -16.70 15.06 1.06
C LEU A 526 -18.17 14.66 0.83
N ARG A 527 -18.52 14.06 -0.31
CA ARG A 527 -19.89 13.54 -0.52
C ARG A 527 -20.23 12.47 0.51
N VAL A 528 -19.29 11.61 0.90
CA VAL A 528 -19.50 10.62 1.99
C VAL A 528 -19.69 11.28 3.36
N LEU A 529 -19.00 12.39 3.63
CA LEU A 529 -19.21 13.19 4.85
C LEU A 529 -20.59 13.87 4.84
N LEU A 530 -20.98 14.52 3.74
CA LEU A 530 -22.31 15.10 3.55
C LEU A 530 -23.42 14.03 3.61
N MET A 531 -23.14 12.80 3.19
CA MET A 531 -24.02 11.64 3.38
C MET A 531 -24.17 11.19 4.84
N LYS A 532 -23.47 11.78 5.81
CA LYS A 532 -23.64 11.51 7.25
C LYS A 532 -23.98 12.75 8.08
N ALA A 533 -23.59 13.93 7.64
CA ALA A 533 -23.78 15.19 8.35
C ALA A 533 -25.24 15.52 8.70
N THR A 534 -25.43 16.30 9.77
CA THR A 534 -26.68 17.00 10.09
C THR A 534 -26.49 18.50 9.88
N MET A 535 -27.47 19.19 9.29
CA MET A 535 -27.41 20.63 9.02
C MET A 535 -28.27 21.42 10.00
N ASP A 536 -27.86 22.66 10.28
CA ASP A 536 -28.57 23.57 11.19
C ASP A 536 -29.82 24.22 10.54
N SER A 537 -29.77 24.53 9.24
CA SER A 537 -30.78 25.38 8.58
C SER A 537 -31.18 24.91 7.17
N PRO A 538 -32.36 25.33 6.65
CA PRO A 538 -32.74 25.08 5.25
C PRO A 538 -31.91 25.90 4.24
N GLU A 539 -31.27 27.00 4.65
CA GLU A 539 -30.33 27.72 3.78
C GLU A 539 -29.09 26.86 3.51
N CYS A 540 -28.53 26.23 4.56
CA CYS A 540 -27.42 25.28 4.43
C CYS A 540 -27.74 24.13 3.46
N MET A 541 -28.99 23.66 3.44
CA MET A 541 -29.46 22.68 2.47
C MET A 541 -29.47 23.24 1.04
N GLU A 542 -29.98 24.46 0.82
CA GLU A 542 -29.97 25.09 -0.50
C GLU A 542 -28.54 25.30 -1.01
N ASP A 543 -27.64 25.79 -0.17
CA ASP A 543 -26.24 26.05 -0.50
C ASP A 543 -25.51 24.73 -0.84
N THR A 544 -25.73 23.66 -0.06
CA THR A 544 -25.23 22.29 -0.35
C THR A 544 -25.73 21.77 -1.69
N VAL A 545 -27.03 21.90 -1.97
CA VAL A 545 -27.64 21.44 -3.23
C VAL A 545 -27.08 22.24 -4.41
N ARG A 546 -26.93 23.56 -4.25
CA ARG A 546 -26.35 24.43 -5.30
C ARG A 546 -24.91 24.04 -5.62
N ALA A 547 -24.10 23.75 -4.61
CA ALA A 547 -22.72 23.30 -4.77
C ALA A 547 -22.64 21.91 -5.44
N LEU A 548 -23.47 20.94 -5.04
CA LEU A 548 -23.54 19.62 -5.67
C LEU A 548 -23.99 19.68 -7.14
N LEU A 549 -24.95 20.55 -7.48
CA LEU A 549 -25.39 20.75 -8.86
C LEU A 549 -24.32 21.46 -9.72
N ASN A 550 -23.51 22.34 -9.14
CA ASN A 550 -22.36 22.93 -9.83
C ASN A 550 -21.24 21.90 -10.03
N CYS A 551 -20.96 21.07 -9.02
CA CYS A 551 -20.03 19.94 -9.10
C CYS A 551 -20.43 18.99 -10.24
N LEU A 552 -21.72 18.62 -10.35
CA LEU A 552 -22.25 17.78 -11.43
C LEU A 552 -22.01 18.38 -12.84
N ARG A 553 -22.23 19.68 -13.01
CA ARG A 553 -21.99 20.38 -14.31
C ARG A 553 -20.52 20.43 -14.67
N ARG A 554 -19.63 20.53 -13.67
CA ARG A 554 -18.17 20.62 -13.87
C ARG A 554 -17.53 19.24 -14.03
N PHE A 555 -18.06 18.23 -13.35
CA PHE A 555 -17.57 16.86 -13.31
C PHE A 555 -18.73 15.85 -13.50
N PRO A 556 -19.21 15.63 -14.75
CA PRO A 556 -20.30 14.69 -15.02
C PRO A 556 -20.02 13.26 -14.55
N ILE A 557 -18.73 12.87 -14.49
CA ILE A 557 -18.26 11.57 -13.98
C ILE A 557 -18.74 11.29 -12.55
N ASP A 558 -18.94 12.34 -11.74
CA ASP A 558 -19.31 12.20 -10.32
C ASP A 558 -20.83 11.93 -10.13
N GLU A 559 -21.64 11.92 -11.21
CA GLU A 559 -23.12 11.87 -11.21
C GLU A 559 -23.71 10.80 -10.27
N SER A 560 -23.29 9.54 -10.41
CA SER A 560 -23.82 8.43 -9.60
C SER A 560 -23.59 8.63 -8.09
N SER A 561 -22.47 9.26 -7.71
CA SER A 561 -22.14 9.57 -6.32
C SER A 561 -22.90 10.81 -5.81
N ILE A 562 -23.16 11.78 -6.68
CA ILE A 562 -23.98 12.97 -6.37
C ILE A 562 -25.45 12.57 -6.18
N PHE A 563 -25.98 11.66 -7.01
CA PHE A 563 -27.34 11.14 -6.87
C PHE A 563 -27.55 10.40 -5.54
N ARG A 564 -26.61 9.54 -5.14
CA ARG A 564 -26.61 8.91 -3.79
C ARG A 564 -26.57 9.97 -2.69
N CYS A 565 -25.65 10.93 -2.80
CA CYS A 565 -25.50 12.00 -1.82
C CYS A 565 -26.79 12.81 -1.60
N LEU A 566 -27.42 13.25 -2.69
CA LEU A 566 -28.70 13.98 -2.64
C LEU A 566 -29.84 13.10 -2.11
N GLY A 567 -29.85 11.80 -2.42
CA GLY A 567 -30.81 10.85 -1.87
C GLY A 567 -30.70 10.71 -0.34
N ASP A 568 -29.50 10.50 0.19
CA ASP A 568 -29.27 10.39 1.64
C ASP A 568 -29.51 11.72 2.38
N LEU A 569 -29.13 12.85 1.79
CA LEU A 569 -29.44 14.18 2.30
C LEU A 569 -30.94 14.43 2.40
N GLY A 570 -31.70 14.08 1.36
CA GLY A 570 -33.16 14.18 1.34
C GLY A 570 -33.83 13.29 2.38
N ARG A 571 -33.37 12.04 2.53
CA ARG A 571 -33.88 11.11 3.55
C ARG A 571 -33.67 11.61 4.99
N ARG A 572 -32.56 12.29 5.31
CA ARG A 572 -32.34 12.84 6.66
C ARG A 572 -33.03 14.18 6.93
N HIS A 573 -33.15 15.04 5.91
CA HIS A 573 -33.56 16.44 6.10
C HIS A 573 -34.87 16.77 5.36
N GLY A 574 -35.82 15.85 5.31
CA GLY A 574 -37.05 16.02 4.50
C GLY A 574 -37.88 17.27 4.84
N SER A 575 -37.81 17.75 6.09
CA SER A 575 -38.41 19.02 6.53
C SER A 575 -37.77 20.26 5.87
N PHE A 576 -36.45 20.26 5.68
CA PHE A 576 -35.72 21.36 5.04
C PHE A 576 -35.90 21.38 3.52
N VAL A 577 -36.18 20.23 2.90
CA VAL A 577 -36.46 20.17 1.45
C VAL A 577 -37.82 20.78 1.11
N GLN A 578 -38.82 20.70 2.01
CA GLN A 578 -40.18 21.22 1.79
C GLN A 578 -40.23 22.69 1.28
N PRO A 579 -39.60 23.69 1.93
CA PRO A 579 -39.60 25.06 1.41
C PRO A 579 -38.84 25.23 0.08
N LEU A 580 -37.90 24.34 -0.23
CA LEU A 580 -37.08 24.43 -1.44
C LEU A 580 -37.75 23.85 -2.69
N VAL A 581 -38.76 22.98 -2.57
CA VAL A 581 -39.41 22.27 -3.70
C VAL A 581 -39.83 23.23 -4.83
N VAL A 582 -40.45 24.36 -4.49
CA VAL A 582 -40.94 25.37 -5.44
C VAL A 582 -39.77 25.96 -6.25
N GLY A 583 -38.67 26.35 -5.58
CA GLY A 583 -37.50 26.90 -6.24
C GLY A 583 -36.72 25.86 -7.06
N LEU A 584 -36.55 24.64 -6.52
CA LEU A 584 -35.83 23.55 -7.18
C LEU A 584 -36.50 23.11 -8.48
N LEU A 585 -37.82 22.91 -8.47
CA LEU A 585 -38.61 22.54 -9.65
C LEU A 585 -38.98 23.73 -10.54
N GLY A 586 -38.67 24.97 -10.13
CA GLY A 586 -39.02 26.18 -10.87
C GLY A 586 -40.53 26.45 -10.95
N LEU A 587 -41.30 26.04 -9.94
CA LEU A 587 -42.76 26.13 -9.97
C LEU A 587 -43.21 27.59 -9.86
N ASN A 588 -44.06 28.03 -10.80
CA ASN A 588 -44.68 29.34 -10.77
C ASN A 588 -46.21 29.20 -10.56
N PRO A 589 -46.82 29.84 -9.55
CA PRO A 589 -48.27 29.77 -9.33
C PRO A 589 -49.15 30.27 -10.49
N MET A 590 -48.60 31.04 -11.43
CA MET A 590 -49.34 31.73 -12.50
C MET A 590 -49.11 31.15 -13.90
N PHE A 591 -48.15 30.23 -14.07
CA PHE A 591 -47.77 29.69 -15.38
C PHE A 591 -47.62 28.17 -15.33
N GLU A 592 -48.20 27.48 -16.32
CA GLU A 592 -47.89 26.08 -16.59
C GLU A 592 -46.42 25.97 -17.02
N ILE A 593 -45.66 25.09 -16.36
CA ILE A 593 -44.24 24.89 -16.61
C ILE A 593 -44.09 23.80 -17.66
N THR A 594 -43.18 24.00 -18.62
CA THR A 594 -42.77 22.95 -19.54
C THR A 594 -42.12 21.80 -18.76
N GLU A 595 -42.69 20.60 -18.86
CA GLU A 595 -42.16 19.38 -18.25
C GLU A 595 -40.68 19.17 -18.64
N PRO A 596 -39.74 19.10 -17.68
CA PRO A 596 -38.33 18.86 -17.99
C PRO A 596 -38.08 17.44 -18.46
N GLU A 597 -37.16 17.27 -19.40
CA GLU A 597 -36.74 15.96 -19.89
C GLU A 597 -35.94 15.20 -18.82
N LEU A 598 -36.11 13.87 -18.76
CA LEU A 598 -35.43 13.00 -17.79
C LEU A 598 -33.94 12.78 -18.10
N ASP A 599 -33.48 13.20 -19.29
CA ASP A 599 -32.08 13.12 -19.70
C ASP A 599 -31.22 14.28 -19.14
N ASP A 600 -31.83 15.32 -18.53
CA ASP A 600 -31.08 16.35 -17.80
C ASP A 600 -30.65 15.84 -16.41
N SER A 601 -29.37 15.49 -16.28
CA SER A 601 -28.72 15.15 -15.00
C SER A 601 -28.98 16.17 -13.89
N THR A 602 -29.13 17.46 -14.21
CA THR A 602 -29.42 18.53 -13.22
C THR A 602 -30.84 18.41 -12.67
N TYR A 603 -31.82 18.15 -13.53
CA TYR A 603 -33.20 17.87 -13.13
C TYR A 603 -33.30 16.54 -12.36
N MET A 604 -32.62 15.50 -12.85
CA MET A 604 -32.54 14.21 -12.18
C MET A 604 -31.96 14.30 -10.77
N ALA A 605 -30.87 15.02 -10.57
CA ALA A 605 -30.29 15.29 -9.26
C ALA A 605 -31.30 15.93 -8.29
N LYS A 606 -32.09 16.92 -8.75
CA LYS A 606 -33.15 17.55 -7.95
C LYS A 606 -34.25 16.55 -7.59
N LEU A 607 -34.65 15.68 -8.53
CA LEU A 607 -35.61 14.61 -8.26
C LEU A 607 -35.08 13.60 -7.24
N MET A 608 -33.79 13.24 -7.26
CA MET A 608 -33.19 12.34 -6.26
C MET A 608 -33.41 12.88 -4.84
N LEU A 609 -33.12 14.17 -4.61
CA LEU A 609 -33.34 14.84 -3.33
C LEU A 609 -34.83 14.85 -2.93
N ILE A 610 -35.70 15.32 -3.84
CA ILE A 610 -37.12 15.55 -3.57
C ILE A 610 -37.87 14.24 -3.31
N LEU A 611 -37.62 13.20 -4.10
CA LEU A 611 -38.30 11.90 -3.97
C LEU A 611 -37.83 11.11 -2.74
N ASN A 612 -36.54 11.22 -2.37
CA ASN A 612 -36.02 10.66 -1.12
C ASN A 612 -36.53 11.43 0.11
N ALA A 613 -36.70 12.75 0.02
CA ALA A 613 -37.36 13.53 1.08
C ALA A 613 -38.85 13.13 1.22
N ALA A 614 -39.56 12.92 0.11
CA ALA A 614 -40.97 12.53 0.09
C ALA A 614 -41.26 11.16 0.76
N SER A 615 -40.28 10.23 0.80
CA SER A 615 -40.47 8.94 1.49
C SER A 615 -40.48 9.05 3.02
N VAL A 616 -39.89 10.12 3.57
CA VAL A 616 -39.79 10.34 5.03
C VAL A 616 -40.73 11.46 5.49
N HIS A 617 -40.89 12.52 4.69
CA HIS A 617 -41.70 13.70 5.02
C HIS A 617 -42.99 13.77 4.19
N GLU A 618 -44.04 13.16 4.72
CA GLU A 618 -45.35 12.98 4.06
C GLU A 618 -46.01 14.26 3.49
N PRO A 619 -45.95 15.45 4.14
CA PRO A 619 -46.55 16.68 3.62
C PRO A 619 -46.00 17.10 2.25
N LEU A 620 -44.74 16.76 1.96
CA LEU A 620 -44.05 17.12 0.72
C LEU A 620 -44.75 16.55 -0.51
N CYS A 621 -45.36 15.37 -0.41
CA CYS A 621 -46.09 14.72 -1.51
C CYS A 621 -47.22 15.60 -2.07
N SER A 622 -47.83 16.46 -1.24
CA SER A 622 -48.95 17.33 -1.63
C SER A 622 -48.51 18.56 -2.42
N LEU A 623 -47.21 18.84 -2.48
CA LEU A 623 -46.62 19.97 -3.22
C LEU A 623 -46.09 19.56 -4.61
N LEU A 624 -46.12 18.26 -4.94
CA LEU A 624 -45.54 17.73 -6.17
C LEU A 624 -46.55 17.83 -7.33
N PRO A 625 -46.17 18.43 -8.48
CA PRO A 625 -46.97 18.39 -9.69
C PRO A 625 -47.19 16.98 -10.23
N GLU A 626 -48.27 16.77 -10.97
CA GLU A 626 -48.63 15.47 -11.57
C GLU A 626 -47.50 14.88 -12.45
N PHE A 627 -46.78 15.73 -13.18
CA PHE A 627 -45.62 15.29 -13.99
C PHE A 627 -44.52 14.65 -13.13
N VAL A 628 -44.24 15.18 -11.94
CA VAL A 628 -43.29 14.59 -10.99
C VAL A 628 -43.77 13.23 -10.48
N VAL A 629 -45.08 13.02 -10.34
CA VAL A 629 -45.64 11.71 -9.97
C VAL A 629 -45.50 10.70 -11.12
N ARG A 630 -45.62 11.12 -12.38
CA ARG A 630 -45.30 10.25 -13.54
C ARG A 630 -43.82 9.91 -13.60
N HIS A 631 -42.93 10.90 -13.42
CA HIS A 631 -41.49 10.69 -13.33
C HIS A 631 -41.13 9.75 -12.16
N TYR A 632 -41.75 9.89 -10.99
CA TYR A 632 -41.59 8.96 -9.87
C TYR A 632 -41.93 7.52 -10.27
N ARG A 633 -43.09 7.27 -10.90
CA ARG A 633 -43.49 5.92 -11.35
C ARG A 633 -42.45 5.31 -12.30
N TYR A 634 -41.94 6.09 -13.27
CA TYR A 634 -40.88 5.63 -14.18
C TYR A 634 -39.56 5.36 -13.43
N LEU A 635 -39.05 6.34 -12.68
CA LEU A 635 -37.76 6.23 -11.98
C LEU A 635 -37.74 5.13 -10.91
N ARG A 636 -38.87 4.86 -10.24
CA ARG A 636 -39.01 3.74 -9.31
C ARG A 636 -38.97 2.37 -10.00
N SER A 637 -39.26 2.32 -11.31
CA SER A 637 -39.11 1.11 -12.12
C SER A 637 -37.69 0.95 -12.69
N SER A 638 -37.07 2.05 -13.14
CA SER A 638 -35.75 2.04 -13.78
C SER A 638 -34.57 2.05 -12.80
N MET A 639 -34.69 2.73 -11.65
CA MET A 639 -33.62 2.89 -10.64
C MET A 639 -34.13 2.60 -9.22
N PRO A 640 -34.52 1.34 -8.93
CA PRO A 640 -35.15 0.98 -7.65
C PRO A 640 -34.21 1.09 -6.44
N ASP A 641 -32.89 1.08 -6.63
CA ASP A 641 -31.91 1.15 -5.56
C ASP A 641 -31.59 2.62 -5.13
N LEU A 642 -31.97 3.63 -5.93
CA LEU A 642 -31.80 5.07 -5.62
C LEU A 642 -33.11 5.77 -5.23
N ILE A 643 -34.25 5.27 -5.71
CA ILE A 643 -35.58 5.86 -5.48
C ILE A 643 -36.40 4.98 -4.51
N PRO A 644 -36.67 5.45 -3.27
CA PRO A 644 -37.43 4.71 -2.28
C PRO A 644 -38.93 4.59 -2.63
N PHE A 645 -39.62 3.71 -1.92
CA PHE A 645 -41.08 3.61 -2.02
C PHE A 645 -41.78 4.78 -1.30
N VAL A 646 -42.75 5.41 -1.97
CA VAL A 646 -43.55 6.52 -1.42
C VAL A 646 -45.03 6.17 -1.50
N LYS A 647 -45.63 5.91 -0.34
CA LYS A 647 -47.01 5.38 -0.21
C LYS A 647 -48.11 6.27 -0.81
N LYS A 648 -47.89 7.60 -0.88
CA LYS A 648 -48.85 8.56 -1.45
C LYS A 648 -48.71 8.80 -2.96
N LEU A 649 -47.57 8.47 -3.54
CA LEU A 649 -47.27 8.67 -4.98
C LEU A 649 -47.49 7.40 -5.81
N SER A 650 -47.88 6.31 -5.15
CA SER A 650 -48.27 5.04 -5.76
C SER A 650 -49.80 4.92 -5.71
N ASP A 651 -50.40 4.68 -6.88
CA ASP A 651 -51.83 4.35 -6.94
C ASP A 651 -52.07 3.00 -6.25
N GLY A 652 -53.23 2.85 -5.60
CA GLY A 652 -53.50 1.83 -4.58
C GLY A 652 -53.39 0.35 -5.01
N GLU A 653 -53.13 0.06 -6.27
CA GLU A 653 -52.94 -1.30 -6.81
C GLU A 653 -51.56 -1.90 -6.49
N MET A 654 -50.58 -1.09 -6.06
CA MET A 654 -49.23 -1.53 -5.65
C MET A 654 -49.06 -1.64 -4.12
N ALA A 655 -50.12 -1.46 -3.33
CA ALA A 655 -50.05 -1.28 -1.87
C ALA A 655 -49.49 -2.47 -1.07
N ASP A 656 -49.49 -3.69 -1.64
CA ASP A 656 -49.00 -4.92 -1.00
C ASP A 656 -47.52 -5.23 -1.29
N VAL A 657 -46.76 -4.31 -1.89
CA VAL A 657 -45.33 -4.50 -2.19
C VAL A 657 -44.46 -3.54 -1.38
N ASP A 658 -44.52 -3.71 -0.06
CA ASP A 658 -43.61 -3.10 0.93
C ASP A 658 -42.12 -3.29 0.53
N ASP A 659 -41.22 -2.38 0.92
CA ASP A 659 -39.81 -2.47 0.52
C ASP A 659 -39.12 -3.69 1.18
N SER A 660 -39.56 -4.05 2.38
CA SER A 660 -39.20 -5.33 3.04
C SER A 660 -39.66 -6.53 2.20
N SER A 661 -40.82 -6.43 1.53
CA SER A 661 -41.32 -7.46 0.61
C SER A 661 -40.48 -7.54 -0.68
N ARG A 662 -39.90 -6.43 -1.16
CA ARG A 662 -39.01 -6.43 -2.35
C ARG A 662 -37.65 -7.03 -2.03
N ILE A 663 -37.06 -6.68 -0.89
CA ILE A 663 -35.79 -7.30 -0.43
C ILE A 663 -35.99 -8.80 -0.20
N THR A 664 -37.10 -9.21 0.41
CA THR A 664 -37.41 -10.65 0.59
C THR A 664 -37.77 -11.36 -0.72
N LYS A 665 -38.44 -10.71 -1.69
CA LYS A 665 -38.65 -11.23 -3.06
C LYS A 665 -37.33 -11.35 -3.83
N LYS A 666 -36.45 -10.34 -3.84
CA LYS A 666 -35.10 -10.40 -4.46
C LYS A 666 -34.26 -11.51 -3.83
N LYS A 667 -34.35 -11.70 -2.50
CA LYS A 667 -33.75 -12.84 -1.77
C LYS A 667 -34.47 -14.18 -1.99
N ALA A 668 -35.73 -14.21 -2.45
CA ALA A 668 -36.46 -15.43 -2.78
C ALA A 668 -36.12 -15.89 -4.21
N VAL A 669 -36.18 -14.98 -5.18
CA VAL A 669 -35.70 -15.20 -6.55
C VAL A 669 -34.24 -15.65 -6.53
N ARG A 670 -33.35 -15.01 -5.75
CA ARG A 670 -31.95 -15.48 -5.59
C ARG A 670 -31.84 -16.88 -5.00
N ARG A 671 -32.76 -17.33 -4.14
CA ARG A 671 -32.78 -18.72 -3.63
C ARG A 671 -33.29 -19.70 -4.67
N GLU A 672 -34.26 -19.30 -5.48
CA GLU A 672 -34.77 -20.09 -6.61
C GLU A 672 -33.71 -20.23 -7.72
N THR A 673 -32.99 -19.15 -8.07
CA THR A 673 -31.89 -19.21 -9.05
C THR A 673 -30.68 -20.00 -8.53
N LEU A 674 -30.36 -19.92 -7.23
CA LEU A 674 -29.34 -20.80 -6.63
C LEU A 674 -29.78 -22.28 -6.62
N SER A 675 -31.02 -22.60 -6.30
CA SER A 675 -31.51 -23.99 -6.34
C SER A 675 -31.55 -24.55 -7.77
N LEU A 676 -31.87 -23.71 -8.76
CA LEU A 676 -31.75 -24.07 -10.18
C LEU A 676 -30.29 -24.32 -10.58
N LEU A 677 -29.35 -23.47 -10.11
CA LEU A 677 -27.92 -23.63 -10.35
C LEU A 677 -27.40 -24.96 -9.78
N GLU A 678 -27.77 -25.29 -8.54
CA GLU A 678 -27.44 -26.57 -7.89
C GLU A 678 -28.02 -27.76 -8.70
N SER A 679 -29.29 -27.71 -9.09
CA SER A 679 -29.93 -28.76 -9.90
C SER A 679 -29.36 -28.90 -11.31
N LEU A 680 -28.78 -27.83 -11.89
CA LEU A 680 -28.07 -27.91 -13.16
C LEU A 680 -26.65 -28.44 -12.98
N TYR A 681 -26.01 -28.17 -11.85
CA TYR A 681 -24.69 -28.69 -11.52
C TYR A 681 -24.73 -30.20 -11.21
N GLU A 682 -25.73 -30.69 -10.47
CA GLU A 682 -25.95 -32.13 -10.25
C GLU A 682 -26.06 -32.89 -11.59
N LYS A 683 -26.73 -32.31 -12.60
CA LYS A 683 -26.82 -32.88 -13.95
C LYS A 683 -25.47 -32.92 -14.69
N ILE A 684 -24.48 -32.09 -14.32
CA ILE A 684 -23.10 -32.22 -14.85
C ILE A 684 -22.46 -33.47 -14.25
N CYS A 685 -22.61 -33.71 -12.96
CA CYS A 685 -22.11 -34.90 -12.28
C CYS A 685 -22.74 -36.17 -12.87
N ASP A 686 -24.06 -36.19 -13.06
CA ASP A 686 -24.79 -37.27 -13.74
C ASP A 686 -24.27 -37.49 -15.18
N ALA A 687 -24.09 -36.41 -15.95
CA ALA A 687 -23.54 -36.50 -17.32
C ALA A 687 -22.13 -37.10 -17.33
N CYS A 688 -21.28 -36.77 -16.36
CA CYS A 688 -19.94 -37.35 -16.23
C CYS A 688 -19.96 -38.86 -15.95
N GLY A 689 -21.04 -39.38 -15.36
CA GLY A 689 -21.25 -40.81 -15.13
C GLY A 689 -21.76 -41.60 -16.34
N MET A 690 -22.06 -40.96 -17.47
CA MET A 690 -22.59 -41.65 -18.66
C MET A 690 -21.50 -42.37 -19.48
N ASP A 691 -21.70 -43.65 -19.76
CA ASP A 691 -20.81 -44.46 -20.62
C ASP A 691 -20.77 -43.99 -22.08
N SER A 692 -21.91 -43.48 -22.60
CA SER A 692 -22.05 -43.07 -24.00
C SER A 692 -21.47 -41.67 -24.24
N TYR A 693 -20.25 -41.61 -24.80
CA TYR A 693 -19.56 -40.37 -25.18
C TYR A 693 -20.46 -39.36 -25.94
N LYS A 694 -21.28 -39.85 -26.88
CA LYS A 694 -22.12 -39.01 -27.73
C LYS A 694 -23.24 -38.33 -26.93
N GLU A 695 -23.86 -39.08 -26.02
CA GLU A 695 -24.92 -38.57 -25.15
C GLU A 695 -24.36 -37.63 -24.10
N ARG A 696 -23.24 -38.00 -23.45
CA ARG A 696 -22.50 -37.14 -22.52
C ARG A 696 -22.15 -35.79 -23.16
N THR A 697 -21.52 -35.82 -24.33
CA THR A 697 -21.13 -34.60 -25.06
C THR A 697 -22.35 -33.76 -25.47
N ALA A 698 -23.47 -34.38 -25.85
CA ALA A 698 -24.70 -33.67 -26.21
C ALA A 698 -25.36 -33.01 -24.98
N MET A 699 -25.38 -33.71 -23.83
CA MET A 699 -25.91 -33.18 -22.57
C MET A 699 -25.05 -32.03 -22.04
N LEU A 700 -23.73 -32.19 -21.99
CA LEU A 700 -22.80 -31.13 -21.57
C LEU A 700 -22.92 -29.88 -22.46
N LYS A 701 -23.03 -30.03 -23.78
CA LYS A 701 -23.24 -28.88 -24.70
C LYS A 701 -24.56 -28.15 -24.47
N ARG A 702 -25.62 -28.86 -24.09
CA ARG A 702 -26.89 -28.23 -23.70
C ARG A 702 -26.74 -27.45 -22.40
N LEU A 703 -26.09 -28.05 -21.39
CA LEU A 703 -25.84 -27.39 -20.12
C LEU A 703 -24.99 -26.12 -20.28
N VAL A 704 -23.99 -26.08 -21.18
CA VAL A 704 -23.29 -24.81 -21.50
C VAL A 704 -24.25 -23.71 -21.93
N SER A 705 -25.21 -24.00 -22.79
CA SER A 705 -26.23 -23.03 -23.22
C SER A 705 -27.15 -22.59 -22.08
N ASP A 706 -27.47 -23.50 -21.15
CA ASP A 706 -28.31 -23.21 -19.98
C ASP A 706 -27.54 -22.30 -18.97
N PHE A 707 -26.26 -22.56 -18.73
CA PHE A 707 -25.40 -21.72 -17.88
C PHE A 707 -25.03 -20.37 -18.51
N ASP A 708 -24.80 -20.31 -19.83
CA ASP A 708 -24.62 -19.03 -20.55
C ASP A 708 -25.89 -18.18 -20.49
N GLY A 709 -27.08 -18.80 -20.56
CA GLY A 709 -28.36 -18.14 -20.34
C GLY A 709 -28.52 -17.59 -18.91
N LEU A 710 -28.15 -18.37 -17.89
CA LEU A 710 -28.15 -17.91 -16.49
C LEU A 710 -27.18 -16.74 -16.24
N CYS A 711 -26.03 -16.74 -16.91
CA CYS A 711 -25.04 -15.67 -16.83
C CYS A 711 -25.61 -14.31 -17.29
N ILE A 712 -26.50 -14.32 -18.29
CA ILE A 712 -27.20 -13.12 -18.80
C ILE A 712 -28.39 -12.75 -17.90
N ALA A 713 -29.08 -13.74 -17.32
CA ALA A 713 -30.32 -13.52 -16.56
C ALA A 713 -30.13 -12.98 -15.13
N ASP A 714 -29.07 -13.38 -14.42
CA ASP A 714 -28.82 -12.96 -13.02
C ASP A 714 -27.35 -12.55 -12.82
N CYS A 715 -27.12 -11.23 -12.83
CA CYS A 715 -25.79 -10.64 -12.61
C CYS A 715 -25.16 -11.03 -11.26
N SER A 716 -25.96 -11.47 -10.30
CA SER A 716 -25.52 -11.80 -8.94
C SER A 716 -25.03 -13.25 -8.78
N ILE A 717 -25.20 -14.08 -9.83
CA ILE A 717 -24.72 -15.47 -9.95
C ILE A 717 -23.87 -15.65 -11.23
N ALA A 718 -23.84 -14.66 -12.12
CA ALA A 718 -23.12 -14.67 -13.40
C ALA A 718 -21.65 -15.13 -13.30
N GLY A 719 -20.93 -14.78 -12.22
CA GLY A 719 -19.57 -15.26 -11.97
C GLY A 719 -19.48 -16.79 -11.90
N THR A 720 -20.27 -17.41 -11.01
CA THR A 720 -20.39 -18.87 -10.89
C THR A 720 -20.89 -19.52 -12.18
N ALA A 721 -21.90 -18.95 -12.83
CA ALA A 721 -22.44 -19.50 -14.08
C ALA A 721 -21.40 -19.51 -15.21
N CYS A 722 -20.64 -18.40 -15.37
CA CYS A 722 -19.55 -18.31 -16.34
C CYS A 722 -18.40 -19.26 -16.01
N PHE A 723 -18.07 -19.44 -14.72
CA PHE A 723 -17.06 -20.40 -14.26
C PHE A 723 -17.45 -21.84 -14.60
N VAL A 724 -18.68 -22.25 -14.25
CA VAL A 724 -19.19 -23.60 -14.54
C VAL A 724 -19.31 -23.83 -16.05
N ALA A 725 -19.74 -22.84 -16.84
CA ALA A 725 -19.72 -22.94 -18.30
C ALA A 725 -18.30 -23.15 -18.86
N ASN A 726 -17.28 -22.48 -18.31
CA ASN A 726 -15.87 -22.72 -18.68
C ASN A 726 -15.41 -24.14 -18.28
N LEU A 727 -15.78 -24.61 -17.10
CA LEU A 727 -15.50 -25.98 -16.65
C LEU A 727 -16.14 -27.02 -17.59
N ILE A 728 -17.41 -26.85 -17.98
CA ILE A 728 -18.07 -27.79 -18.92
C ILE A 728 -17.39 -27.75 -20.29
N ARG A 729 -16.97 -26.57 -20.79
CA ARG A 729 -16.20 -26.48 -22.04
C ARG A 729 -14.89 -27.27 -21.93
N LEU A 730 -14.15 -27.13 -20.83
CA LEU A 730 -12.95 -27.92 -20.54
C LEU A 730 -13.23 -29.43 -20.53
N LEU A 731 -14.30 -29.89 -19.88
CA LEU A 731 -14.72 -31.31 -19.88
C LEU A 731 -14.92 -31.82 -21.32
N VAL A 732 -15.67 -31.10 -22.15
CA VAL A 732 -15.95 -31.46 -23.55
C VAL A 732 -14.67 -31.51 -24.41
N HIS A 733 -13.73 -30.59 -24.21
CA HIS A 733 -12.46 -30.59 -24.96
C HIS A 733 -11.55 -31.74 -24.52
N TYR A 734 -11.43 -32.01 -23.22
CA TYR A 734 -10.68 -33.15 -22.69
C TYR A 734 -11.21 -34.49 -23.22
N ASP A 735 -12.53 -34.67 -23.20
CA ASP A 735 -13.22 -35.84 -23.76
C ASP A 735 -12.92 -36.01 -25.26
N LEU A 736 -12.95 -34.92 -26.03
CA LEU A 736 -12.64 -34.92 -27.47
C LEU A 736 -11.16 -35.28 -27.75
N VAL A 737 -10.22 -34.81 -26.92
CA VAL A 737 -8.79 -35.16 -27.02
C VAL A 737 -8.59 -36.66 -26.79
N LEU A 738 -9.15 -37.23 -25.72
CA LEU A 738 -9.05 -38.66 -25.44
C LEU A 738 -9.66 -39.51 -26.56
N GLN A 739 -10.81 -39.09 -27.12
CA GLN A 739 -11.44 -39.79 -28.24
C GLN A 739 -10.54 -39.75 -29.49
N LYS A 740 -10.06 -38.58 -29.90
CA LYS A 740 -9.23 -38.43 -31.10
C LYS A 740 -7.91 -39.21 -31.01
N LEU A 741 -7.27 -39.22 -29.85
CA LEU A 741 -6.04 -40.02 -29.61
C LEU A 741 -6.32 -41.52 -29.62
N SER A 742 -7.48 -41.96 -29.12
CA SER A 742 -7.87 -43.38 -29.12
C SER A 742 -8.27 -43.90 -30.50
N CYS A 743 -8.78 -43.03 -31.39
CA CYS A 743 -9.40 -43.41 -32.67
C CYS A 743 -8.57 -43.07 -33.92
N PHE A 744 -7.26 -42.79 -33.81
CA PHE A 744 -6.39 -42.37 -34.92
C PHE A 744 -6.90 -41.09 -35.66
N GLY A 745 -7.03 -39.99 -34.92
CA GLY A 745 -7.32 -38.67 -35.50
C GLY A 745 -6.11 -37.98 -36.13
N ASP A 746 -6.36 -36.86 -36.81
CA ASP A 746 -5.33 -35.89 -37.17
C ASP A 746 -4.71 -35.26 -35.91
N PHE A 747 -3.46 -35.59 -35.64
CA PHE A 747 -2.75 -35.16 -34.43
C PHE A 747 -2.45 -33.65 -34.39
N GLU A 748 -2.35 -32.95 -35.53
CA GLU A 748 -2.20 -31.49 -35.52
C GLU A 748 -3.50 -30.84 -35.00
N SER A 749 -4.66 -31.35 -35.44
CA SER A 749 -5.95 -30.92 -34.88
C SER A 749 -6.11 -31.26 -33.38
N VAL A 750 -5.45 -32.32 -32.88
CA VAL A 750 -5.44 -32.64 -31.44
C VAL A 750 -4.61 -31.63 -30.67
N LEU A 751 -3.45 -31.22 -31.20
CA LEU A 751 -2.60 -30.22 -30.55
C LEU A 751 -3.31 -28.87 -30.41
N SER A 752 -4.05 -28.41 -31.43
CA SER A 752 -4.88 -27.20 -31.34
C SER A 752 -5.90 -27.30 -30.20
N ILE A 753 -6.66 -28.41 -30.15
CA ILE A 753 -7.70 -28.62 -29.12
C ILE A 753 -7.09 -28.71 -27.72
N VAL A 754 -5.89 -29.29 -27.56
CA VAL A 754 -5.17 -29.33 -26.28
C VAL A 754 -4.68 -27.95 -25.88
N ASP A 755 -4.13 -27.17 -26.81
CA ASP A 755 -3.68 -25.81 -26.51
C ASP A 755 -4.88 -24.89 -26.15
N GLU A 756 -6.01 -25.00 -26.85
CA GLU A 756 -7.30 -24.36 -26.50
C GLU A 756 -7.80 -24.79 -25.10
N ALA A 757 -7.74 -26.08 -24.77
CA ALA A 757 -8.15 -26.58 -23.45
C ALA A 757 -7.21 -26.10 -22.32
N LEU A 758 -5.91 -25.96 -22.60
CA LEU A 758 -4.95 -25.36 -21.67
C LEU A 758 -5.20 -23.87 -21.45
N GLU A 759 -5.66 -23.13 -22.47
CA GLU A 759 -6.14 -21.77 -22.31
C GLU A 759 -7.40 -21.71 -21.42
N MET A 760 -8.38 -22.61 -21.58
CA MET A 760 -9.56 -22.68 -20.70
C MET A 760 -9.19 -22.92 -19.22
N VAL A 761 -8.15 -23.74 -18.96
CA VAL A 761 -7.58 -23.90 -17.61
C VAL A 761 -6.92 -22.61 -17.12
N GLU A 762 -6.18 -21.90 -17.97
CA GLU A 762 -5.56 -20.61 -17.61
C GLU A 762 -6.60 -19.53 -17.30
N HIS A 763 -7.72 -19.47 -18.03
CA HIS A 763 -8.85 -18.60 -17.68
C HIS A 763 -9.47 -19.03 -16.33
N GLY A 764 -9.73 -20.33 -16.13
CA GLY A 764 -10.30 -20.86 -14.89
C GLY A 764 -9.45 -20.63 -13.63
N GLU A 765 -8.12 -20.69 -13.73
CA GLU A 765 -7.21 -20.40 -12.60
C GLU A 765 -7.08 -18.90 -12.28
N ASN A 766 -7.29 -17.98 -13.24
CA ASN A 766 -6.87 -16.57 -13.11
C ASN A 766 -8.00 -15.52 -13.24
N GLU A 767 -9.08 -15.77 -14.00
CA GLU A 767 -10.17 -14.81 -14.23
C GLU A 767 -11.17 -14.69 -13.06
N PHE A 768 -11.17 -15.65 -12.14
CA PHE A 768 -12.19 -15.78 -11.10
C PHE A 768 -11.59 -15.53 -9.71
N CYS A 769 -12.37 -14.97 -8.80
CA CYS A 769 -12.04 -14.87 -7.39
C CYS A 769 -12.86 -15.90 -6.58
N SER A 770 -12.41 -16.17 -5.35
CA SER A 770 -13.17 -16.97 -4.36
C SER A 770 -13.58 -18.38 -4.83
N VAL A 771 -12.77 -19.00 -5.70
CA VAL A 771 -12.91 -20.39 -6.15
C VAL A 771 -12.34 -21.34 -5.09
N ASP A 772 -13.05 -22.43 -4.81
CA ASP A 772 -12.64 -23.44 -3.82
C ASP A 772 -11.26 -24.06 -4.16
N THR A 773 -10.40 -24.24 -3.17
CA THR A 773 -9.05 -24.84 -3.34
C THR A 773 -9.10 -26.22 -3.97
N ALA A 774 -10.12 -27.04 -3.63
CA ALA A 774 -10.36 -28.35 -4.24
C ALA A 774 -10.60 -28.26 -5.76
N VAL A 775 -11.25 -27.20 -6.24
CA VAL A 775 -11.55 -27.00 -7.66
C VAL A 775 -10.36 -26.40 -8.40
N VAL A 776 -9.58 -25.54 -7.74
CA VAL A 776 -8.27 -25.11 -8.27
C VAL A 776 -7.30 -26.31 -8.37
N GLY A 777 -7.35 -27.23 -7.40
CA GLY A 777 -6.66 -28.52 -7.46
C GLY A 777 -7.11 -29.37 -8.66
N LEU A 778 -8.42 -29.50 -8.87
CA LEU A 778 -8.98 -30.19 -10.05
C LEU A 778 -8.50 -29.57 -11.38
N LEU A 779 -8.47 -28.23 -11.49
CA LEU A 779 -7.93 -27.53 -12.66
C LEU A 779 -6.43 -27.81 -12.85
N ALA A 780 -5.65 -27.91 -11.77
CA ALA A 780 -4.24 -28.31 -11.83
C ALA A 780 -4.06 -29.76 -12.30
N GLU A 781 -4.93 -30.68 -11.88
CA GLU A 781 -4.94 -32.06 -12.40
C GLU A 781 -5.29 -32.11 -13.89
N TYR A 782 -6.30 -31.36 -14.34
CA TYR A 782 -6.62 -31.22 -15.77
C TYR A 782 -5.44 -30.62 -16.56
N ARG A 783 -4.75 -29.63 -16.02
CA ARG A 783 -3.53 -29.04 -16.62
C ARG A 783 -2.46 -30.11 -16.86
N PHE A 784 -2.15 -30.89 -15.83
CA PHE A 784 -1.18 -32.00 -15.90
C PHE A 784 -1.59 -33.02 -16.96
N ARG A 785 -2.84 -33.50 -16.91
CA ARG A 785 -3.37 -34.49 -17.85
C ARG A 785 -3.31 -34.00 -19.31
N LEU A 786 -3.75 -32.78 -19.58
CA LEU A 786 -3.68 -32.18 -20.92
C LEU A 786 -2.25 -32.03 -21.42
N ARG A 787 -1.30 -31.61 -20.57
CA ARG A 787 0.13 -31.52 -20.93
C ARG A 787 0.75 -32.88 -21.25
N VAL A 788 0.43 -33.92 -20.47
CA VAL A 788 0.87 -35.29 -20.76
C VAL A 788 0.27 -35.81 -22.07
N LEU A 789 -1.02 -35.55 -22.33
CA LEU A 789 -1.66 -35.90 -23.60
C LEU A 789 -1.08 -35.13 -24.80
N ARG A 790 -0.65 -33.87 -24.58
CA ARG A 790 0.11 -33.08 -25.58
C ARG A 790 1.43 -33.74 -25.96
N VAL A 791 2.19 -34.19 -24.96
CA VAL A 791 3.45 -34.93 -25.16
C VAL A 791 3.17 -36.25 -25.88
N ALA A 792 2.11 -36.98 -25.50
CA ALA A 792 1.72 -38.22 -26.20
C ALA A 792 1.37 -37.99 -27.67
N ALA A 793 0.62 -36.93 -28.00
CA ALA A 793 0.32 -36.54 -29.37
C ALA A 793 1.59 -36.19 -30.17
N GLN A 794 2.54 -35.48 -29.56
CA GLN A 794 3.82 -35.13 -30.19
C GLN A 794 4.70 -36.37 -30.46
N LEU A 795 4.66 -37.36 -29.56
CA LEU A 795 5.37 -38.64 -29.72
C LEU A 795 4.71 -39.56 -30.76
N ASP A 796 3.39 -39.49 -30.97
CA ASP A 796 2.73 -40.25 -32.04
C ASP A 796 2.91 -39.60 -33.44
N ILE A 797 3.21 -38.28 -33.51
CA ILE A 797 3.62 -37.59 -34.75
C ILE A 797 5.07 -37.95 -35.15
N ASP A 798 6.03 -37.72 -34.26
CA ASP A 798 7.43 -38.09 -34.50
C ASP A 798 8.05 -38.77 -33.26
N PRO A 799 7.97 -40.11 -33.20
CA PRO A 799 8.52 -40.91 -32.11
C PRO A 799 10.01 -40.66 -31.84
N ARG A 800 10.82 -40.43 -32.88
CA ARG A 800 12.29 -40.47 -32.77
C ARG A 800 12.95 -39.11 -32.73
N ALA A 801 12.20 -38.03 -32.95
CA ALA A 801 12.75 -36.69 -32.86
C ALA A 801 13.18 -36.30 -31.45
N TYR A 802 12.54 -36.80 -30.38
CA TYR A 802 12.65 -36.20 -29.04
C TYR A 802 13.57 -36.96 -28.08
N VAL A 803 14.48 -36.22 -27.42
CA VAL A 803 15.55 -36.81 -26.58
C VAL A 803 15.25 -36.73 -25.07
N ASN A 804 14.64 -35.65 -24.59
CA ASN A 804 14.43 -35.35 -23.17
C ASN A 804 13.03 -35.71 -22.65
N VAL A 805 12.38 -36.71 -23.24
CA VAL A 805 10.96 -37.07 -22.96
C VAL A 805 10.73 -37.44 -21.48
N SER A 806 11.65 -38.19 -20.88
CA SER A 806 11.59 -38.59 -19.46
C SER A 806 11.72 -37.39 -18.52
N GLU A 807 12.63 -36.45 -18.82
CA GLU A 807 12.84 -35.23 -18.04
C GLU A 807 11.61 -34.32 -18.06
N VAL A 808 10.97 -34.17 -19.23
CA VAL A 808 9.72 -33.41 -19.37
C VAL A 808 8.58 -34.05 -18.56
N LEU A 809 8.40 -35.37 -18.64
CA LEU A 809 7.34 -36.06 -17.88
C LEU A 809 7.56 -35.99 -16.36
N SER A 810 8.80 -36.15 -15.89
CA SER A 810 9.15 -35.97 -14.47
C SER A 810 8.89 -34.52 -14.01
N SER A 811 9.30 -33.52 -14.81
CA SER A 811 9.08 -32.11 -14.49
C SER A 811 7.59 -31.74 -14.37
N GLU A 812 6.72 -32.34 -15.18
CA GLU A 812 5.27 -32.10 -15.08
C GLU A 812 4.64 -32.81 -13.88
N ILE A 813 5.14 -33.99 -13.50
CA ILE A 813 4.74 -34.69 -12.26
C ILE A 813 5.13 -33.86 -11.03
N ASP A 814 6.36 -33.34 -10.98
CA ASP A 814 6.83 -32.54 -9.84
C ASP A 814 6.13 -31.17 -9.79
N SER A 815 5.86 -30.54 -10.93
CA SER A 815 5.05 -29.31 -10.97
C SER A 815 3.61 -29.51 -10.49
N LEU A 816 3.00 -30.69 -10.73
CA LEU A 816 1.70 -31.04 -10.14
C LEU A 816 1.81 -31.19 -8.62
N LYS A 817 2.83 -31.90 -8.11
CA LYS A 817 3.04 -32.06 -6.66
C LYS A 817 3.22 -30.71 -5.96
N GLU A 818 4.11 -29.86 -6.48
CA GLU A 818 4.34 -28.51 -5.95
C GLU A 818 3.07 -27.66 -5.92
N ARG A 819 2.21 -27.77 -6.95
CA ARG A 819 0.95 -27.03 -7.00
C ARG A 819 -0.07 -27.56 -5.99
N LEU A 820 -0.16 -28.87 -5.80
CA LEU A 820 -1.09 -29.48 -4.86
C LEU A 820 -0.68 -29.26 -3.40
N THR A 821 0.63 -29.31 -3.08
CA THR A 821 1.13 -28.95 -1.74
C THR A 821 0.93 -27.48 -1.42
N ALA A 822 1.12 -26.57 -2.39
CA ALA A 822 0.82 -25.14 -2.22
C ALA A 822 -0.68 -24.83 -2.02
N LEU A 823 -1.58 -25.76 -2.40
CA LEU A 823 -3.02 -25.65 -2.23
C LEU A 823 -3.57 -26.46 -1.04
N ASP A 824 -2.71 -27.18 -0.32
CA ASP A 824 -3.06 -28.17 0.73
C ASP A 824 -4.13 -29.18 0.28
N THR A 825 -3.93 -29.77 -0.92
CA THR A 825 -4.87 -30.71 -1.55
C THR A 825 -4.18 -32.03 -1.94
N VAL A 826 -4.95 -33.12 -1.92
CA VAL A 826 -4.49 -34.46 -2.30
C VAL A 826 -4.96 -34.77 -3.73
N PRO A 827 -4.11 -35.35 -4.60
CA PRO A 827 -4.54 -35.72 -5.95
C PRO A 827 -5.64 -36.78 -5.94
N THR A 828 -6.62 -36.61 -6.82
CA THR A 828 -7.71 -37.56 -7.05
C THR A 828 -7.16 -38.96 -7.36
N THR A 829 -7.81 -40.01 -6.86
CA THR A 829 -7.39 -41.42 -7.05
C THR A 829 -7.08 -41.78 -8.51
N ALA A 830 -7.89 -41.30 -9.46
CA ALA A 830 -7.65 -41.49 -10.89
C ALA A 830 -6.33 -40.84 -11.37
N THR A 831 -5.99 -39.64 -10.88
CA THR A 831 -4.74 -38.95 -11.24
C THR A 831 -3.55 -39.53 -10.52
N ALA A 832 -3.69 -39.98 -9.26
CA ALA A 832 -2.64 -40.71 -8.55
C ALA A 832 -2.25 -42.01 -9.28
N LEU A 833 -3.23 -42.75 -9.82
CA LEU A 833 -2.99 -43.93 -10.66
C LEU A 833 -2.27 -43.57 -11.97
N ILE A 834 -2.68 -42.49 -12.65
CA ILE A 834 -2.01 -42.00 -13.87
C ILE A 834 -0.55 -41.62 -13.58
N VAL A 835 -0.28 -40.88 -12.49
CA VAL A 835 1.09 -40.50 -12.08
C VAL A 835 1.93 -41.74 -11.80
N ALA A 836 1.40 -42.74 -11.07
CA ALA A 836 2.10 -43.99 -10.81
C ALA A 836 2.42 -44.77 -12.11
N ARG A 837 1.45 -44.87 -13.03
CA ARG A 837 1.64 -45.52 -14.34
C ARG A 837 2.67 -44.81 -15.20
N ILE A 838 2.70 -43.48 -15.21
CA ILE A 838 3.70 -42.70 -15.96
C ILE A 838 5.09 -42.88 -15.33
N ALA A 839 5.20 -42.86 -13.99
CA ALA A 839 6.46 -43.15 -13.29
C ALA A 839 7.00 -44.54 -13.65
N GLU A 840 6.16 -45.59 -13.62
CA GLU A 840 6.52 -46.94 -14.10
C GLU A 840 7.05 -46.94 -15.54
N GLN A 841 6.55 -46.06 -16.42
CA GLN A 841 7.04 -45.96 -17.81
C GLN A 841 8.36 -45.20 -17.91
N ILE A 842 8.58 -44.18 -17.08
CA ILE A 842 9.84 -43.45 -16.98
C ILE A 842 10.95 -44.41 -16.49
N ASP A 843 10.69 -45.18 -15.45
CA ASP A 843 11.64 -46.18 -14.93
C ASP A 843 11.96 -47.25 -15.99
N GLN A 844 10.95 -47.78 -16.68
CA GLN A 844 11.13 -48.74 -17.79
C GLN A 844 11.80 -48.14 -19.04
N SER A 845 11.83 -46.81 -19.19
CA SER A 845 12.47 -46.16 -20.34
C SER A 845 13.99 -46.33 -20.33
N VAL A 846 14.58 -46.47 -19.14
CA VAL A 846 16.00 -46.77 -18.92
C VAL A 846 16.41 -48.08 -19.59
N GLU A 847 15.50 -49.06 -19.64
CA GLU A 847 15.72 -50.36 -20.29
C GLU A 847 15.30 -50.38 -21.77
N LYS A 848 14.15 -49.77 -22.10
CA LYS A 848 13.50 -49.90 -23.42
C LYS A 848 13.95 -48.87 -24.47
N LYS A 849 14.76 -47.87 -24.09
CA LYS A 849 15.28 -46.78 -24.95
C LYS A 849 14.24 -45.88 -25.66
N PHE A 850 12.94 -46.13 -25.50
CA PHE A 850 11.89 -45.33 -26.14
C PHE A 850 10.56 -45.40 -25.38
N ILE A 851 9.86 -44.27 -25.29
CA ILE A 851 8.50 -44.14 -24.71
C ILE A 851 7.53 -43.77 -25.85
N GLY A 852 6.60 -44.66 -26.20
CA GLY A 852 5.61 -44.41 -27.25
C GLY A 852 4.37 -43.65 -26.75
N GLY A 853 3.83 -42.73 -27.56
CA GLY A 853 2.66 -41.93 -27.21
C GLY A 853 1.46 -42.77 -26.77
N ARG A 854 1.11 -43.82 -27.53
CA ARG A 854 0.06 -44.78 -27.13
C ARG A 854 0.27 -45.46 -25.77
N SER A 855 1.51 -45.68 -25.36
CA SER A 855 1.84 -46.28 -24.06
C SER A 855 1.48 -45.35 -22.91
N ILE A 856 1.59 -44.03 -23.15
CA ILE A 856 1.12 -42.98 -22.26
C ILE A 856 -0.41 -42.88 -22.31
N VAL A 857 -1.03 -42.84 -23.49
CA VAL A 857 -2.51 -42.76 -23.65
C VAL A 857 -3.23 -43.93 -22.97
N ALA A 858 -2.64 -45.14 -23.00
CA ALA A 858 -3.19 -46.32 -22.32
C ALA A 858 -3.31 -46.15 -20.79
N ALA A 859 -2.54 -45.26 -20.16
CA ALA A 859 -2.64 -44.98 -18.73
C ALA A 859 -3.92 -44.20 -18.35
N PHE A 860 -4.64 -43.61 -19.31
CA PHE A 860 -5.82 -42.77 -19.09
C PHE A 860 -7.16 -43.53 -19.24
N GLN A 861 -7.12 -44.82 -19.60
CA GLN A 861 -8.30 -45.66 -19.85
C GLN A 861 -8.63 -46.53 -18.61
N PRO A 862 -9.85 -46.47 -18.02
CA PRO A 862 -10.93 -45.49 -18.20
C PRO A 862 -11.02 -44.56 -16.97
N GLY A 863 -10.58 -43.30 -17.09
CA GLY A 863 -10.55 -42.37 -15.97
C GLY A 863 -10.85 -40.92 -16.34
N GLY A 864 -12.13 -40.58 -16.52
CA GLY A 864 -12.58 -39.18 -16.45
C GLY A 864 -12.37 -38.62 -15.04
N LEU A 865 -12.14 -37.31 -14.93
CA LEU A 865 -12.22 -36.61 -13.64
C LEU A 865 -13.67 -36.13 -13.46
N THR A 866 -14.37 -36.67 -12.49
CA THR A 866 -15.65 -36.12 -12.05
C THR A 866 -15.38 -34.83 -11.26
N PRO A 867 -16.06 -33.71 -11.55
CA PRO A 867 -16.03 -32.55 -10.66
C PRO A 867 -16.62 -32.91 -9.29
N PRO A 868 -16.26 -32.21 -8.20
CA PRO A 868 -16.76 -32.51 -6.86
C PRO A 868 -18.28 -32.39 -6.80
N GLU A 869 -18.95 -33.26 -6.04
CA GLU A 869 -20.42 -33.35 -5.97
C GLU A 869 -21.10 -32.03 -5.57
N LYS A 870 -20.41 -31.16 -4.82
CA LYS A 870 -20.87 -29.82 -4.46
C LYS A 870 -19.69 -28.83 -4.46
N LEU A 871 -19.93 -27.63 -4.99
CA LEU A 871 -19.11 -26.44 -4.72
C LEU A 871 -19.51 -25.85 -3.37
N ALA A 872 -18.54 -25.46 -2.54
CA ALA A 872 -18.82 -24.78 -1.27
C ALA A 872 -19.17 -23.29 -1.48
N SER A 873 -18.81 -22.73 -2.64
CA SER A 873 -18.81 -21.30 -2.96
C SER A 873 -19.76 -20.87 -4.09
N PHE A 874 -20.84 -21.62 -4.37
CA PHE A 874 -21.79 -21.34 -5.46
C PHE A 874 -22.32 -19.88 -5.55
N SER A 875 -22.34 -19.14 -4.44
CA SER A 875 -22.84 -17.76 -4.38
C SER A 875 -21.76 -16.67 -4.24
N SER A 876 -20.47 -17.05 -4.18
CA SER A 876 -19.33 -16.15 -3.94
C SER A 876 -18.27 -16.15 -5.05
N ILE A 877 -18.30 -17.08 -6.01
CA ILE A 877 -17.41 -17.02 -7.18
C ILE A 877 -17.82 -15.83 -8.05
N ALA A 878 -16.91 -14.87 -8.21
CA ALA A 878 -17.10 -13.71 -9.09
C ALA A 878 -15.98 -13.61 -10.13
N THR A 879 -16.33 -13.14 -11.33
CA THR A 879 -15.36 -12.80 -12.36
C THR A 879 -14.63 -11.50 -12.02
N LYS A 880 -13.33 -11.44 -12.29
CA LYS A 880 -12.52 -10.22 -12.30
C LYS A 880 -12.84 -9.43 -13.55
N TRP A 881 -13.18 -8.16 -13.40
CA TRP A 881 -13.53 -7.27 -14.52
C TRP A 881 -13.15 -5.82 -14.19
N VAL A 882 -13.15 -4.99 -15.23
CA VAL A 882 -12.59 -3.64 -15.18
C VAL A 882 -13.56 -2.63 -15.78
N GLU A 883 -13.72 -1.49 -15.11
CA GLU A 883 -14.48 -0.33 -15.62
C GLU A 883 -13.51 0.82 -15.93
N ILE A 884 -13.44 1.25 -17.19
CA ILE A 884 -12.69 2.45 -17.57
C ILE A 884 -13.65 3.65 -17.46
N VAL A 885 -13.55 4.36 -16.34
CA VAL A 885 -14.40 5.52 -16.04
C VAL A 885 -13.93 6.75 -16.83
N GLU A 886 -12.60 6.91 -16.95
CA GLU A 886 -11.97 7.94 -17.79
C GLU A 886 -10.80 7.34 -18.58
N PRO A 887 -10.70 7.59 -19.91
CA PRO A 887 -11.65 8.30 -20.77
C PRO A 887 -12.88 7.45 -21.13
N THR A 888 -14.07 8.03 -21.06
CA THR A 888 -15.36 7.33 -21.25
C THR A 888 -15.75 7.17 -22.72
N GLU A 889 -15.31 8.06 -23.60
CA GLU A 889 -15.47 7.97 -25.06
C GLU A 889 -14.11 7.95 -25.76
N ALA A 890 -14.07 7.40 -26.98
CA ALA A 890 -12.92 7.57 -27.87
C ALA A 890 -12.71 9.06 -28.21
N PHE A 891 -11.47 9.54 -28.06
CA PHE A 891 -11.12 10.93 -28.38
C PHE A 891 -11.49 11.29 -29.83
N LYS A 892 -12.47 12.19 -29.98
CA LYS A 892 -12.98 12.66 -31.28
C LYS A 892 -11.92 13.45 -32.06
N ASP A 893 -11.06 14.19 -31.35
CA ASP A 893 -9.90 14.89 -31.91
C ASP A 893 -8.58 14.12 -31.67
N PRO A 894 -7.67 14.05 -32.66
CA PRO A 894 -6.40 13.34 -32.50
C PRO A 894 -5.44 14.08 -31.57
N ILE A 895 -5.05 13.42 -30.48
CA ILE A 895 -4.10 13.98 -29.50
C ILE A 895 -2.71 14.14 -30.14
N ARG A 896 -2.18 15.37 -30.10
CA ARG A 896 -0.87 15.70 -30.69
C ARG A 896 0.26 15.39 -29.71
N PHE A 897 1.21 14.55 -30.14
CA PHE A 897 2.41 14.21 -29.38
C PHE A 897 3.69 14.65 -30.13
N ARG A 898 4.82 14.68 -29.42
CA ARG A 898 6.16 14.82 -30.03
C ARG A 898 6.82 13.45 -30.04
N ALA A 899 7.34 13.04 -31.20
CA ALA A 899 8.01 11.75 -31.32
C ALA A 899 9.22 11.63 -30.37
N GLY A 900 9.38 10.48 -29.72
CA GLY A 900 10.44 10.23 -28.74
C GLY A 900 10.28 10.97 -27.40
N LEU A 901 9.10 11.54 -27.12
CA LEU A 901 8.71 12.00 -25.79
C LEU A 901 7.41 11.29 -25.37
N PRO A 902 7.34 10.71 -24.16
CA PRO A 902 6.13 10.06 -23.69
C PRO A 902 5.04 11.09 -23.40
N LEU A 903 3.84 10.84 -23.89
CA LEU A 903 2.62 11.57 -23.58
C LEU A 903 1.90 10.86 -22.43
N GLY A 904 1.67 11.57 -21.32
CA GLY A 904 0.81 11.07 -20.24
C GLY A 904 -0.66 11.36 -20.52
N VAL A 905 -1.47 10.32 -20.68
CA VAL A 905 -2.94 10.42 -20.73
C VAL A 905 -3.48 9.99 -19.37
N LEU A 906 -4.35 10.80 -18.75
CA LEU A 906 -4.97 10.43 -17.47
C LEU A 906 -5.95 9.26 -17.69
N PHE A 907 -5.91 8.28 -16.79
CA PHE A 907 -6.85 7.17 -16.73
C PHE A 907 -7.41 7.03 -15.32
N ASN A 908 -8.71 6.78 -15.25
CA ASN A 908 -9.43 6.41 -14.04
C ASN A 908 -10.10 5.05 -14.29
N ILE A 909 -9.63 4.01 -13.60
CA ILE A 909 -10.01 2.62 -13.87
C ILE A 909 -10.40 1.93 -12.55
N LEU A 910 -11.61 1.40 -12.47
CA LEU A 910 -12.07 0.57 -11.34
C LEU A 910 -11.77 -0.90 -11.62
N LEU A 911 -11.26 -1.60 -10.62
CA LEU A 911 -10.83 -3.00 -10.64
C LEU A 911 -11.68 -3.80 -9.66
N HIS A 912 -12.62 -4.58 -10.19
CA HIS A 912 -13.60 -5.30 -9.38
C HIS A 912 -13.20 -6.77 -9.17
N ASN A 913 -13.28 -7.22 -7.91
CA ASN A 913 -12.93 -8.58 -7.46
C ASN A 913 -11.43 -8.96 -7.55
N PHE A 914 -10.53 -7.97 -7.46
CA PHE A 914 -9.07 -8.17 -7.48
C PHE A 914 -8.52 -8.39 -6.06
N ASN A 915 -7.54 -9.29 -5.93
CA ASN A 915 -6.71 -9.44 -4.73
C ASN A 915 -5.42 -8.61 -4.84
N GLU A 916 -4.65 -8.48 -3.74
CA GLU A 916 -3.37 -7.75 -3.73
C GLU A 916 -2.34 -8.29 -4.75
N GLU A 917 -2.27 -9.62 -4.92
CA GLU A 917 -1.43 -10.24 -5.96
C GLU A 917 -1.90 -9.90 -7.38
N ASP A 918 -3.21 -9.79 -7.60
CA ASP A 918 -3.76 -9.41 -8.91
C ASP A 918 -3.42 -7.96 -9.24
N VAL A 919 -3.49 -7.07 -8.24
CA VAL A 919 -3.08 -5.66 -8.34
C VAL A 919 -1.60 -5.53 -8.73
N GLU A 920 -0.71 -6.37 -8.19
CA GLU A 920 0.70 -6.38 -8.60
C GLU A 920 0.93 -6.89 -10.03
N ASN A 921 0.05 -7.76 -10.52
CA ASN A 921 0.12 -8.39 -11.85
C ASN A 921 -0.68 -7.65 -12.93
N PHE A 922 -1.56 -6.72 -12.55
CA PHE A 922 -2.35 -5.88 -13.46
C PHE A 922 -1.48 -4.99 -14.37
N ARG A 923 -1.73 -5.02 -15.68
CA ARG A 923 -1.04 -4.20 -16.68
C ARG A 923 -2.04 -3.57 -17.64
N ILE A 924 -1.67 -2.41 -18.16
CA ILE A 924 -2.41 -1.73 -19.22
C ILE A 924 -1.67 -2.01 -20.54
N LYS A 925 -2.31 -2.75 -21.44
CA LYS A 925 -1.75 -3.09 -22.75
C LYS A 925 -2.07 -1.97 -23.75
N ILE A 926 -1.03 -1.31 -24.22
CA ILE A 926 -1.09 -0.23 -25.22
C ILE A 926 -0.68 -0.83 -26.57
N ALA A 927 -1.64 -1.06 -27.46
CA ALA A 927 -1.41 -1.60 -28.80
C ALA A 927 -1.45 -0.49 -29.85
N TYR A 928 -0.34 -0.34 -30.58
CA TYR A 928 -0.17 0.66 -31.63
C TYR A 928 -0.60 0.10 -33.00
N SER A 929 -0.95 0.99 -33.93
CA SER A 929 -1.26 0.68 -35.33
C SER A 929 -0.16 -0.09 -36.08
N THR A 930 1.07 -0.10 -35.56
CA THR A 930 2.23 -0.82 -36.11
C THR A 930 2.32 -2.30 -35.70
N LEU A 931 1.24 -2.87 -35.14
CA LEU A 931 1.17 -4.22 -34.54
C LEU A 931 2.12 -4.45 -33.35
N ARG A 932 2.80 -3.41 -32.88
CA ARG A 932 3.57 -3.43 -31.62
C ARG A 932 2.65 -3.12 -30.46
N TYR A 933 2.91 -3.73 -29.30
CA TYR A 933 2.28 -3.35 -28.05
C TYR A 933 3.31 -3.16 -26.93
N VAL A 934 2.93 -2.39 -25.92
CA VAL A 934 3.68 -2.18 -24.68
C VAL A 934 2.77 -2.54 -23.50
N LEU A 935 3.31 -3.17 -22.47
CA LEU A 935 2.62 -3.46 -21.22
C LEU A 935 3.06 -2.43 -20.17
N PHE A 936 2.20 -1.44 -19.91
CA PHE A 936 2.42 -0.44 -18.87
C PHE A 936 2.14 -1.05 -17.49
N ARG A 937 3.03 -0.78 -16.52
CA ARG A 937 2.88 -1.18 -15.12
C ARG A 937 2.52 0.06 -14.28
N PRO A 938 1.31 0.13 -13.71
CA PRO A 938 0.95 1.14 -12.71
C PRO A 938 1.93 1.16 -11.53
N ARG A 939 2.12 2.33 -10.90
CA ARG A 939 2.87 2.42 -9.65
C ARG A 939 1.96 2.00 -8.50
N LYS A 940 2.53 1.48 -7.42
CA LYS A 940 1.76 1.12 -6.21
C LYS A 940 1.01 2.32 -5.60
N MET A 941 1.54 3.54 -5.74
CA MET A 941 0.89 4.77 -5.23
C MET A 941 -0.31 5.21 -6.07
N ASP A 942 -0.34 4.86 -7.36
CA ASP A 942 -1.41 5.20 -8.29
C ASP A 942 -2.63 4.27 -8.12
N MET A 943 -2.51 3.25 -7.26
CA MET A 943 -3.54 2.25 -6.98
C MET A 943 -4.06 2.42 -5.56
N LYS A 944 -5.37 2.67 -5.43
CA LYS A 944 -6.06 2.85 -4.15
C LYS A 944 -7.07 1.72 -3.91
N SER A 945 -7.31 1.37 -2.66
CA SER A 945 -8.42 0.49 -2.28
C SER A 945 -9.66 1.36 -2.07
N VAL A 946 -10.79 0.99 -2.67
CA VAL A 946 -12.05 1.74 -2.58
C VAL A 946 -13.11 0.85 -1.90
N PRO A 947 -13.64 1.25 -0.74
CA PRO A 947 -14.67 0.50 -0.04
C PRO A 947 -15.85 0.16 -0.96
N MET A 948 -16.28 -1.11 -0.92
CA MET A 948 -17.36 -1.68 -1.74
C MET A 948 -17.12 -1.76 -3.25
N GLN A 949 -16.10 -1.11 -3.82
CA GLN A 949 -15.80 -1.15 -5.25
C GLN A 949 -14.55 -2.01 -5.60
N GLY A 950 -13.66 -2.27 -4.64
CA GLY A 950 -12.46 -3.08 -4.84
C GLY A 950 -11.22 -2.20 -4.89
N HIS A 951 -10.57 -2.11 -6.05
CA HIS A 951 -9.41 -1.22 -6.25
C HIS A 951 -9.67 -0.20 -7.37
N ARG A 952 -8.93 0.91 -7.33
CA ARG A 952 -9.00 2.00 -8.32
C ARG A 952 -7.60 2.41 -8.73
N PHE A 953 -7.32 2.39 -10.03
CA PHE A 953 -6.15 3.02 -10.62
C PHE A 953 -6.50 4.44 -11.06
N LEU A 954 -5.75 5.42 -10.56
CA LEU A 954 -5.85 6.81 -11.00
C LEU A 954 -4.43 7.33 -11.29
N GLY A 955 -4.12 7.54 -12.58
CA GLY A 955 -2.79 7.98 -12.96
C GLY A 955 -2.58 8.17 -14.46
N HIS A 956 -1.42 8.73 -14.83
CA HIS A 956 -1.07 8.96 -16.22
C HIS A 956 -0.45 7.72 -16.87
N VAL A 957 -1.17 7.14 -17.83
CA VAL A 957 -0.64 6.09 -18.72
C VAL A 957 0.26 6.76 -19.75
N LEU A 958 1.52 6.30 -19.82
CA LEU A 958 2.52 6.86 -20.73
C LEU A 958 2.45 6.18 -22.09
N ILE A 959 2.11 6.96 -23.12
CA ILE A 959 2.05 6.54 -24.52
C ILE A 959 3.25 7.15 -25.26
N GLU A 960 4.06 6.31 -25.91
CA GLU A 960 5.24 6.75 -26.65
C GLU A 960 5.25 6.15 -28.06
N SER A 961 5.54 6.98 -29.06
CA SER A 961 5.76 6.49 -30.41
C SER A 961 6.78 7.31 -31.19
N ASN A 962 7.25 6.70 -32.28
CA ASN A 962 8.03 7.38 -33.31
C ASN A 962 7.14 8.35 -34.12
N VAL A 963 7.74 9.11 -35.03
CA VAL A 963 7.01 10.06 -35.89
C VAL A 963 5.91 9.33 -36.68
N TRP A 964 4.68 9.83 -36.58
CA TRP A 964 3.55 9.39 -37.40
C TRP A 964 3.24 10.46 -38.45
N SER A 965 3.00 10.04 -39.70
CA SER A 965 2.63 10.92 -40.82
C SER A 965 1.13 11.25 -40.86
N THR A 966 0.30 10.43 -40.22
CA THR A 966 -1.16 10.55 -40.15
C THR A 966 -1.65 10.17 -38.74
N ALA A 967 -2.88 10.55 -38.39
CA ALA A 967 -3.52 10.05 -37.18
C ALA A 967 -3.64 8.52 -37.24
N GLY A 968 -3.24 7.83 -36.17
CA GLY A 968 -3.35 6.38 -36.02
C GLY A 968 -4.16 6.03 -34.79
N VAL A 969 -4.80 4.87 -34.80
CA VAL A 969 -5.53 4.36 -33.64
C VAL A 969 -4.54 3.67 -32.70
N VAL A 970 -4.55 4.08 -31.42
CA VAL A 970 -3.98 3.33 -30.30
C VAL A 970 -5.14 2.63 -29.62
N ARG A 971 -5.03 1.30 -29.42
CA ARG A 971 -5.99 0.56 -28.60
C ARG A 971 -5.38 0.33 -27.22
N ILE A 972 -6.15 0.62 -26.19
CA ILE A 972 -5.78 0.41 -24.79
C ILE A 972 -6.73 -0.65 -24.25
N SER A 973 -6.19 -1.66 -23.57
CA SER A 973 -6.96 -2.78 -23.00
C SER A 973 -6.33 -3.23 -21.70
N CYS A 974 -7.14 -3.58 -20.71
CA CYS A 974 -6.66 -4.06 -19.42
C CYS A 974 -6.30 -5.56 -19.47
N VAL A 975 -5.15 -5.94 -18.90
CA VAL A 975 -4.68 -7.34 -18.89
C VAL A 975 -4.09 -7.73 -17.53
N LEU A 976 -4.20 -9.00 -17.17
CA LEU A 976 -3.57 -9.57 -15.97
C LEU A 976 -2.39 -10.46 -16.40
N LEU A 977 -1.19 -10.20 -15.87
CA LEU A 977 -0.04 -11.07 -16.14
C LEU A 977 -0.21 -12.44 -15.47
N ILE A 978 0.04 -13.50 -16.23
CA ILE A 978 0.09 -14.87 -15.68
C ILE A 978 1.52 -15.15 -15.21
N PRO A 979 1.74 -15.59 -13.96
CA PRO A 979 3.05 -16.03 -13.50
C PRO A 979 3.61 -17.15 -14.38
N GLN A 980 4.73 -16.91 -15.05
CA GLN A 980 5.36 -17.92 -15.91
C GLN A 980 6.03 -18.99 -15.04
N ARG A 981 5.36 -20.13 -14.88
CA ARG A 981 5.97 -21.34 -14.32
C ARG A 981 7.05 -21.84 -15.29
N LYS A 982 8.23 -22.21 -14.77
CA LYS A 982 9.29 -22.81 -15.58
C LYS A 982 8.75 -24.06 -16.28
N GLN A 983 9.00 -24.18 -17.58
CA GLN A 983 8.53 -25.31 -18.38
C GLN A 983 9.71 -25.92 -19.13
N VAL A 984 9.96 -27.21 -18.92
CA VAL A 984 10.90 -27.98 -19.73
C VAL A 984 10.19 -28.34 -21.04
N CYS A 985 10.74 -27.89 -22.16
CA CYS A 985 10.17 -28.15 -23.49
C CYS A 985 10.81 -29.40 -24.12
N LEU A 986 10.06 -30.11 -24.96
CA LEU A 986 10.61 -31.23 -25.73
C LEU A 986 11.67 -30.74 -26.73
N GLU A 987 12.87 -31.32 -26.65
CA GLU A 987 14.00 -31.03 -27.52
C GLU A 987 14.08 -32.03 -28.67
N ARG A 988 14.17 -31.50 -29.91
CA ARG A 988 14.43 -32.32 -31.09
C ARG A 988 15.93 -32.58 -31.24
N GLY A 989 16.33 -33.84 -31.37
CA GLY A 989 17.70 -34.26 -31.63
C GLY A 989 18.17 -33.84 -33.03
N ASN A 990 19.37 -33.26 -33.10
CA ASN A 990 19.97 -32.83 -34.35
C ASN A 990 20.44 -34.04 -35.18
N HIS A 991 19.71 -34.39 -36.24
CA HIS A 991 20.23 -35.22 -37.32
C HIS A 991 20.15 -34.49 -38.67
N THR A 992 21.33 -34.38 -39.30
CA THR A 992 21.66 -33.76 -40.61
C THR A 992 21.78 -32.22 -40.65
N ASP A 993 22.76 -31.78 -41.44
CA ASP A 993 23.38 -30.45 -41.38
C ASP A 993 22.52 -29.28 -41.93
N GLY A 994 22.53 -28.17 -41.20
CA GLY A 994 22.04 -26.86 -41.63
C GLY A 994 22.51 -25.77 -40.68
N PRO A 995 22.95 -24.58 -41.16
CA PRO A 995 23.68 -23.63 -40.32
C PRO A 995 22.79 -22.94 -39.29
N SER A 996 23.07 -23.22 -38.01
CA SER A 996 22.82 -22.39 -36.82
C SER A 996 21.81 -21.24 -36.96
N GLY A 997 20.51 -21.57 -36.98
CA GLY A 997 19.47 -20.61 -36.65
C GLY A 997 19.50 -20.33 -35.15
N GLN A 998 19.87 -19.11 -34.74
CA GLN A 998 19.80 -18.70 -33.33
C GLN A 998 18.38 -18.87 -32.81
N ARG A 999 18.15 -19.84 -31.91
CA ARG A 999 16.91 -19.93 -31.13
C ARG A 999 16.82 -18.70 -30.24
N ARG A 1000 16.03 -17.71 -30.67
CA ARG A 1000 15.44 -16.74 -29.75
C ARG A 1000 14.38 -17.47 -28.93
N GLU A 1001 14.73 -17.84 -27.71
CA GLU A 1001 13.73 -17.99 -26.66
C GLU A 1001 13.19 -16.59 -26.32
N SER A 1002 12.26 -16.11 -27.14
CA SER A 1002 11.37 -15.05 -26.69
C SER A 1002 10.46 -15.67 -25.65
N THR A 1003 10.71 -15.39 -24.38
CA THR A 1003 9.77 -15.59 -23.27
C THR A 1003 8.55 -14.70 -23.51
N VAL A 1004 7.63 -15.18 -24.35
CA VAL A 1004 6.38 -14.47 -24.67
C VAL A 1004 5.58 -14.36 -23.39
N THR A 1005 5.60 -13.17 -22.78
CA THR A 1005 4.92 -12.91 -21.51
C THR A 1005 3.43 -13.21 -21.67
N LYS A 1006 2.93 -14.22 -20.95
CA LYS A 1006 1.52 -14.60 -20.98
C LYS A 1006 0.68 -13.61 -20.16
N TYR A 1007 -0.51 -13.31 -20.65
CA TYR A 1007 -1.47 -12.44 -19.99
C TYR A 1007 -2.90 -12.86 -20.35
N VAL A 1008 -3.82 -12.70 -19.41
CA VAL A 1008 -5.27 -12.80 -19.66
C VAL A 1008 -5.80 -11.41 -20.00
N SER A 1009 -6.69 -11.31 -20.98
CA SER A 1009 -7.38 -10.04 -21.27
C SER A 1009 -8.55 -9.90 -20.32
N LEU A 1010 -8.58 -8.83 -19.54
CA LEU A 1010 -9.66 -8.60 -18.57
C LEU A 1010 -10.91 -8.15 -19.31
N ARG A 1011 -12.09 -8.60 -18.87
CA ARG A 1011 -13.35 -8.10 -19.41
C ARG A 1011 -13.53 -6.64 -18.99
N GLU A 1012 -13.71 -5.78 -19.98
CA GLU A 1012 -14.30 -4.46 -19.78
C GLU A 1012 -15.80 -4.63 -19.41
N SER A 1013 -16.40 -3.62 -18.78
CA SER A 1013 -17.75 -3.69 -18.19
C SER A 1013 -18.77 -4.33 -19.15
N PRO A 1014 -19.64 -5.26 -18.69
CA PRO A 1014 -20.72 -5.80 -19.52
C PRO A 1014 -21.81 -4.76 -19.87
N PHE A 1015 -21.65 -3.51 -19.42
CA PHE A 1015 -22.55 -2.38 -19.67
C PHE A 1015 -21.91 -1.26 -20.51
N SER A 1016 -20.75 -1.48 -21.14
CA SER A 1016 -20.10 -0.54 -22.09
C SER A 1016 -20.50 -0.77 -23.54
#